data_AF-A0A928K6C1-F1
#
_entry.id   AF-A0A928K6C1-F1
#
_cell.length_a   1.000
_cell.length_b   1.000
_cell.length_c   1.000
_cell.angle_alpha   90.00
_cell.angle_beta   90.00
_cell.angle_gamma   90.00
#
_symmetry.space_group_name_H-M   'P 1'
#
loop_
_entity.id
_entity.type
_entity.pdbx_description
1 polymer ?
#
loop_
_entity_poly.entity_id
_entity_poly.type
_entity_poly.pdbx_seq_one_letter_code
_entity_poly.pdbx_strand_id
1 'polypeptide(L)'
;MSSSPHPHRGFMLDVSRHFMPVENIKRLLKAAQLCGLNIMHWHLADDQAWRVEIKKYPHLTEVGSVRGNSYFGNVSQTENNCGFYTQEQVKEIVAFAAECGIDVIPEIELPGHASAMLTAYPEYGCRRTILRDGNEEIIDQPYSYALRCDGGIFPNLICAGRDDAIGFFKDILTEIIGLFPYPAVHIGGDEALKLHWRRCPDCQKRMRDEGLANEEELQRWLVLTIGEFLAQHGRSTIVYNDCLAGGILPQHFIVHHWLGNDKETAEFMQAGGRVIRSDLDDFYFDYPYSSIDVEHIRNMARTPSYAVGCEDRLIGWECMLWTERITNIDRAAYLLFPRLPAMALKMADKCAAWEDFTAELKALRQEISELGLEFAPEKDWKLSPEDADADRKHDYYLRYSRQSRRAEEEEIRLLQQEEMEKLLVQIDMPREFAMQVMDHAWKDLPDYSGEYSSDVTNGADKLAAHLLAAIDNRDEGCPWENIPEDIWLNTMKAFTRFVGEYHASTGEYGFDRDFWTTRQANAQLLRIGELEYEMRQHEGRYIIDLHIPSDADMTADRLNASVGQAREFIDEWYPQWAEAPMVCSSWLLAPVLRDMLPESSNIIRFQNAFDILEVDPEPDDVLEWVFRLTEEQQKNVDPADLPVNTTLQRKVKELLLGGGRVGVAGGVLSRKFE
;
A
#
# COMPACT_ATOMS: atom_id res chain seq x y z
N MET A 1 15.94 42.85 -1.99
CA MET A 1 15.17 41.68 -2.45
C MET A 1 15.90 41.08 -3.63
N SER A 2 16.70 40.05 -3.38
CA SER A 2 17.32 39.22 -4.43
C SER A 2 16.23 38.33 -5.02
N SER A 3 16.06 38.30 -6.34
CA SER A 3 15.13 37.39 -7.01
C SER A 3 15.56 35.95 -6.73
N SER A 4 14.88 35.27 -5.80
CA SER A 4 15.12 33.86 -5.50
C SER A 4 14.73 33.01 -6.72
N PRO A 5 15.50 31.97 -7.10
CA PRO A 5 15.20 31.10 -8.24
C PRO A 5 13.93 30.25 -8.04
N HIS A 6 13.52 29.99 -6.79
CA HIS A 6 12.33 29.20 -6.47
C HIS A 6 11.17 30.08 -6.00
N PRO A 7 10.02 30.09 -6.71
CA PRO A 7 8.82 30.82 -6.28
C PRO A 7 8.18 30.25 -5.02
N HIS A 8 8.28 28.94 -4.74
CA HIS A 8 7.69 28.29 -3.57
C HIS A 8 8.72 28.05 -2.46
N ARG A 9 8.60 28.74 -1.34
CA ARG A 9 9.45 28.54 -0.15
C ARG A 9 8.54 28.34 1.04
N GLY A 10 8.13 27.08 1.20
CA GLY A 10 7.04 26.68 2.06
C GLY A 10 7.47 26.11 3.40
N PHE A 11 6.55 26.18 4.34
CA PHE A 11 6.49 25.27 5.46
C PHE A 11 5.05 24.82 5.64
N MET A 12 4.86 23.53 5.87
CA MET A 12 3.58 22.96 6.24
C MET A 12 3.45 22.97 7.76
N LEU A 13 2.28 23.39 8.23
CA LEU A 13 1.89 23.33 9.63
C LEU A 13 0.66 22.44 9.78
N ASP A 14 0.86 21.26 10.36
CA ASP A 14 -0.23 20.39 10.78
C ASP A 14 -0.84 20.92 12.09
N VAL A 15 -2.14 21.18 12.04
CA VAL A 15 -2.95 21.58 13.19
C VAL A 15 -4.06 20.57 13.49
N SER A 16 -4.15 19.52 12.67
CA SER A 16 -5.11 18.44 12.82
C SER A 16 -4.68 17.49 13.94
N ARG A 17 -3.45 16.96 13.88
CA ARG A 17 -2.96 16.04 14.92
C ARG A 17 -2.87 16.77 16.25
N HIS A 18 -2.37 18.00 16.35
CA HIS A 18 -2.59 18.84 17.55
C HIS A 18 -2.95 20.28 17.20
N PHE A 19 -4.02 20.79 17.82
CA PHE A 19 -4.50 22.16 17.61
C PHE A 19 -3.45 23.20 18.04
N MET A 20 -3.17 24.15 17.15
CA MET A 20 -2.28 25.28 17.43
C MET A 20 -3.09 26.57 17.63
N PRO A 21 -2.97 27.24 18.79
CA PRO A 21 -3.65 28.52 19.00
C PRO A 21 -3.26 29.59 17.98
N VAL A 22 -4.21 30.46 17.61
CA VAL A 22 -4.04 31.55 16.63
C VAL A 22 -2.78 32.38 16.89
N GLU A 23 -2.51 32.73 18.16
CA GLU A 23 -1.34 33.53 18.52
C GLU A 23 -0.01 32.82 18.22
N ASN A 24 0.04 31.50 18.42
CA ASN A 24 1.24 30.72 18.10
C ASN A 24 1.46 30.63 16.59
N ILE A 25 0.38 30.52 15.79
CA ILE A 25 0.47 30.56 14.33
C ILE A 25 1.04 31.91 13.86
N LYS A 26 0.58 33.03 14.43
CA LYS A 26 1.12 34.36 14.11
C LYS A 26 2.60 34.49 14.44
N ARG A 27 3.04 33.95 15.58
CA ARG A 27 4.46 33.91 15.96
C ARG A 27 5.29 33.11 14.95
N LEU A 28 4.80 31.96 14.49
CA LEU A 28 5.44 31.16 13.45
C LEU A 28 5.49 31.87 12.09
N LEU A 29 4.40 32.51 11.66
CA LEU A 29 4.37 33.32 10.43
C LEU A 29 5.41 34.45 10.47
N LYS A 30 5.55 35.11 11.62
CA LYS A 30 6.56 36.16 11.78
C LYS A 30 7.98 35.60 11.72
N ALA A 31 8.23 34.44 12.34
CA ALA A 31 9.53 33.77 12.24
C ALA A 31 9.83 33.26 10.82
N ALA A 32 8.84 32.72 10.12
CA ALA A 32 8.96 32.28 8.73
C ALA A 32 9.30 33.44 7.79
N GLN A 33 8.72 34.62 8.03
CA GLN A 33 9.08 35.86 7.32
C GLN A 33 10.57 36.19 7.52
N LEU A 34 11.08 36.12 8.76
CA LEU A 34 12.50 36.38 9.06
C LEU A 34 13.42 35.38 8.36
N CYS A 35 12.96 34.14 8.19
CA CYS A 35 13.68 33.10 7.44
C CYS A 35 13.62 33.29 5.91
N GLY A 36 12.79 34.20 5.40
CA GLY A 36 12.61 34.44 3.96
C GLY A 36 11.65 33.50 3.24
N LEU A 37 10.81 32.77 3.99
CA LEU A 37 9.73 31.95 3.44
C LEU A 37 8.59 32.83 2.93
N ASN A 38 7.77 32.28 2.03
CA ASN A 38 6.64 33.00 1.43
C ASN A 38 5.36 32.17 1.32
N ILE A 39 5.38 30.89 1.69
CA ILE A 39 4.19 30.03 1.71
C ILE A 39 4.05 29.42 3.10
N MET A 40 2.83 29.46 3.64
CA MET A 40 2.38 28.55 4.69
C MET A 40 1.40 27.58 4.06
N HIS A 41 1.74 26.30 4.06
CA HIS A 41 0.82 25.22 3.78
C HIS A 41 0.13 24.83 5.09
N TRP A 42 -1.19 24.87 5.13
CA TRP A 42 -1.95 24.71 6.37
C TRP A 42 -2.83 23.46 6.32
N HIS A 43 -2.36 22.41 6.99
CA HIS A 43 -3.01 21.10 7.06
C HIS A 43 -4.11 21.10 8.14
N LEU A 44 -5.37 21.23 7.69
CA LEU A 44 -6.51 21.61 8.51
C LEU A 44 -7.46 20.46 8.86
N ALA A 45 -7.34 19.30 8.20
CA ALA A 45 -8.27 18.19 8.37
C ALA A 45 -7.52 16.87 8.18
N ASP A 46 -7.72 15.94 9.11
CA ASP A 46 -7.15 14.59 9.08
C ASP A 46 -8.05 13.62 9.87
N ASP A 47 -7.61 12.38 10.07
CA ASP A 47 -8.32 11.36 10.82
C ASP A 47 -8.57 11.73 12.28
N GLN A 48 -7.63 12.45 12.90
CA GLN A 48 -7.68 12.76 14.32
C GLN A 48 -8.41 14.07 14.60
N ALA A 49 -8.65 14.94 13.60
CA ALA A 49 -9.53 16.09 13.74
C ALA A 49 -9.86 16.84 12.44
N TRP A 50 -10.96 17.59 12.52
CA TRP A 50 -11.33 18.64 11.57
C TRP A 50 -11.21 20.01 12.23
N ARG A 51 -10.45 20.94 11.64
CA ARG A 51 -10.06 22.21 12.31
C ARG A 51 -10.64 23.48 11.72
N VAL A 52 -11.45 23.45 10.66
CA VAL A 52 -11.96 24.67 10.01
C VAL A 52 -13.48 24.75 9.98
N GLU A 53 -14.07 25.87 10.38
CA GLU A 53 -15.53 26.03 10.33
C GLU A 53 -16.07 26.03 8.88
N ILE A 54 -16.96 25.07 8.58
CA ILE A 54 -17.77 25.03 7.36
C ILE A 54 -19.22 25.26 7.77
N LYS A 55 -19.78 26.42 7.40
CA LYS A 55 -21.11 26.83 7.88
C LYS A 55 -22.22 25.91 7.42
N LYS A 56 -22.10 25.35 6.21
CA LYS A 56 -23.05 24.40 5.67
C LYS A 56 -23.02 23.05 6.42
N TYR A 57 -21.89 22.69 7.02
CA TYR A 57 -21.66 21.41 7.68
C TYR A 57 -21.10 21.58 9.10
N PRO A 58 -21.91 22.11 10.04
CA PRO A 58 -21.42 22.47 11.38
C PRO A 58 -20.90 21.28 12.19
N HIS A 59 -21.38 20.06 11.94
CA HIS A 59 -20.91 18.87 12.68
C HIS A 59 -19.44 18.54 12.42
N LEU A 60 -18.85 19.01 11.30
CA LEU A 60 -17.42 18.86 11.06
C LEU A 60 -16.61 19.46 12.22
N THR A 61 -17.03 20.58 12.78
CA THR A 61 -16.39 21.18 13.96
C THR A 61 -17.04 20.77 15.28
N GLU A 62 -18.37 20.60 15.34
CA GLU A 62 -19.04 20.24 16.61
C GLU A 62 -18.67 18.82 17.09
N VAL A 63 -18.41 17.91 16.15
CA VAL A 63 -18.02 16.51 16.42
C VAL A 63 -16.57 16.28 16.00
N GLY A 64 -16.22 16.61 14.75
CA GLY A 64 -14.91 16.30 14.17
C GLY A 64 -13.73 17.04 14.79
N SER A 65 -13.93 18.07 15.62
CA SER A 65 -12.84 18.80 16.25
C SER A 65 -12.51 18.36 17.69
N VAL A 66 -13.24 17.38 18.23
CA VAL A 66 -13.21 17.01 19.66
C VAL A 66 -12.89 15.52 19.81
N ARG A 67 -11.67 15.18 20.23
CA ARG A 67 -11.27 13.79 20.52
C ARG A 67 -10.81 13.59 21.96
N GLY A 68 -10.69 12.32 22.34
CA GLY A 68 -10.18 11.89 23.65
C GLY A 68 -8.66 12.05 23.79
N ASN A 69 -8.04 11.20 24.62
CA ASN A 69 -6.59 11.22 24.82
C ASN A 69 -5.84 10.82 23.54
N SER A 70 -4.71 11.45 23.27
CA SER A 70 -3.80 11.05 22.18
C SER A 70 -2.90 9.90 22.61
N TYR A 71 -2.55 9.03 21.66
CA TYR A 71 -1.75 7.82 21.84
C TYR A 71 -0.55 7.74 20.88
N PHE A 72 -0.02 8.89 20.45
CA PHE A 72 1.16 8.99 19.56
C PHE A 72 2.51 8.66 20.23
N GLY A 73 2.50 7.77 21.22
CA GLY A 73 3.67 7.37 22.00
C GLY A 73 3.60 7.83 23.45
N ASN A 74 4.74 8.22 24.04
CA ASN A 74 4.86 8.57 25.45
C ASN A 74 4.62 10.07 25.74
N VAL A 75 4.31 10.86 24.71
CA VAL A 75 3.92 12.26 24.84
C VAL A 75 2.39 12.33 24.87
N SER A 76 1.82 12.67 26.04
CA SER A 76 0.37 12.82 26.20
C SER A 76 0.05 14.22 26.70
N GLN A 77 -0.66 14.99 25.89
CA GLN A 77 -1.36 16.21 26.33
C GLN A 77 -2.76 16.18 25.74
N THR A 78 -3.77 16.51 26.56
CA THR A 78 -5.17 16.52 26.14
C THR A 78 -5.66 17.90 25.73
N GLU A 79 -4.95 18.96 26.13
CA GLU A 79 -5.40 20.35 25.96
C GLU A 79 -5.52 20.75 24.47
N ASN A 80 -4.63 20.23 23.62
CA ASN A 80 -4.59 20.55 22.19
C ASN A 80 -5.22 19.46 21.30
N ASN A 81 -5.97 18.53 21.89
CA ASN A 81 -6.71 17.53 21.11
C ASN A 81 -8.01 18.10 20.55
N CYS A 82 -8.52 19.15 21.20
CA CYS A 82 -9.78 19.78 20.87
C CYS A 82 -9.56 21.20 20.32
N GLY A 83 -10.47 21.64 19.45
CA GLY A 83 -10.50 23.02 18.95
C GLY A 83 -10.52 23.11 17.44
N PHE A 84 -10.98 24.26 16.95
CA PHE A 84 -11.06 24.58 15.53
C PHE A 84 -10.95 26.10 15.34
N TYR A 85 -10.73 26.54 14.11
CA TYR A 85 -10.72 27.93 13.69
C TYR A 85 -12.08 28.28 13.09
N THR A 86 -12.72 29.28 13.66
CA THR A 86 -13.86 29.95 13.02
C THR A 86 -13.42 30.60 11.72
N GLN A 87 -14.34 30.83 10.79
CA GLN A 87 -14.03 31.52 9.54
C GLN A 87 -13.43 32.92 9.77
N GLU A 88 -13.80 33.61 10.85
CA GLU A 88 -13.23 34.91 11.20
C GLU A 88 -11.77 34.79 11.67
N GLN A 89 -11.43 33.77 12.46
CA GLN A 89 -10.04 33.49 12.84
C GLN A 89 -9.18 33.06 11.64
N VAL A 90 -9.75 32.30 10.70
CA VAL A 90 -9.05 31.97 9.44
C VAL A 90 -8.73 33.24 8.67
N LYS A 91 -9.71 34.14 8.48
CA LYS A 91 -9.49 35.44 7.81
C LYS A 91 -8.45 36.29 8.53
N GLU A 92 -8.46 36.29 9.86
CA GLU A 92 -7.48 37.00 10.68
C GLU A 92 -6.05 36.48 10.44
N ILE A 93 -5.86 35.15 10.43
CA ILE A 93 -4.57 34.51 10.17
C ILE A 93 -4.11 34.79 8.74
N VAL A 94 -4.99 34.64 7.75
CA VAL A 94 -4.69 34.91 6.33
C VAL A 94 -4.28 36.38 6.13
N ALA A 95 -4.98 37.32 6.76
CA ALA A 95 -4.63 38.74 6.70
C ALA A 95 -3.25 39.01 7.32
N PHE A 96 -2.97 38.41 8.49
CA PHE A 96 -1.67 38.55 9.15
C PHE A 96 -0.52 37.90 8.35
N ALA A 97 -0.77 36.74 7.71
CA ALA A 97 0.19 36.10 6.82
C ALA A 97 0.53 37.02 5.63
N ALA A 98 -0.48 37.66 5.04
CA ALA A 98 -0.27 38.62 3.96
C ALA A 98 0.56 39.84 4.39
N GLU A 99 0.37 40.35 5.62
CA GLU A 99 1.25 41.39 6.20
C GLU A 99 2.70 40.92 6.36
N CYS A 100 2.89 39.62 6.57
CA CYS A 100 4.20 38.97 6.61
C CYS A 100 4.78 38.69 5.21
N GLY A 101 4.03 38.92 4.14
CA GLY A 101 4.42 38.55 2.76
C GLY A 101 4.35 37.04 2.51
N ILE A 102 3.52 36.34 3.26
CA ILE A 102 3.31 34.89 3.20
C ILE A 102 1.90 34.62 2.68
N ASP A 103 1.80 33.83 1.61
CA ASP A 103 0.52 33.30 1.15
C ASP A 103 0.18 32.02 1.91
N VAL A 104 -1.12 31.75 2.08
CA VAL A 104 -1.62 30.57 2.80
C VAL A 104 -2.33 29.63 1.84
N ILE A 105 -1.84 28.40 1.76
CA ILE A 105 -2.45 27.29 1.01
C ILE A 105 -3.22 26.42 2.00
N PRO A 106 -4.55 26.34 1.93
CA PRO A 106 -5.30 25.39 2.75
C PRO A 106 -5.15 23.98 2.19
N GLU A 107 -5.09 23.01 3.09
CA GLU A 107 -5.22 21.59 2.78
C GLU A 107 -6.46 20.99 3.43
N ILE A 108 -7.26 20.34 2.60
CA ILE A 108 -8.40 19.52 3.01
C ILE A 108 -8.25 18.16 2.33
N GLU A 109 -7.94 17.15 3.12
CA GLU A 109 -7.62 15.80 2.67
C GLU A 109 -8.74 15.12 1.86
N LEU A 110 -8.31 14.39 0.81
CA LEU A 110 -9.16 13.60 -0.08
C LEU A 110 -8.33 12.56 -0.86
N PRO A 111 -8.76 11.28 -0.96
CA PRO A 111 -9.96 10.69 -0.37
C PRO A 111 -9.74 10.13 1.04
N GLY A 112 -8.48 9.96 1.42
CA GLY A 112 -8.01 9.44 2.71
C GLY A 112 -8.09 10.48 3.81
N HIS A 113 -7.49 10.14 4.95
CA HIS A 113 -7.46 10.98 6.14
C HIS A 113 -8.83 11.54 6.55
N ALA A 114 -9.89 10.76 6.30
CA ALA A 114 -11.26 11.22 6.36
C ALA A 114 -11.99 10.79 7.63
N SER A 115 -11.32 10.18 8.62
CA SER A 115 -12.01 9.67 9.81
C SER A 115 -12.80 10.76 10.55
N ALA A 116 -12.23 11.95 10.77
CA ALA A 116 -12.95 13.05 11.43
C ALA A 116 -14.14 13.54 10.60
N MET A 117 -13.99 13.58 9.27
CA MET A 117 -15.04 13.95 8.32
C MET A 117 -16.21 12.96 8.36
N LEU A 118 -15.90 11.66 8.32
CA LEU A 118 -16.87 10.57 8.28
C LEU A 118 -17.48 10.25 9.66
N THR A 119 -16.83 10.61 10.77
CA THR A 119 -17.50 10.60 12.07
C THR A 119 -18.56 11.69 12.16
N ALA A 120 -18.31 12.87 11.57
CA ALA A 120 -19.28 13.96 11.56
C ALA A 120 -20.46 13.69 10.59
N TYR A 121 -20.17 13.08 9.44
CA TYR A 121 -21.15 12.78 8.39
C TYR A 121 -20.92 11.37 7.79
N PRO A 122 -21.29 10.30 8.51
CA PRO A 122 -21.04 8.92 8.10
C PRO A 122 -21.76 8.54 6.79
N GLU A 123 -22.84 9.24 6.45
CA GLU A 123 -23.61 9.00 5.24
C GLU A 123 -22.85 9.25 3.93
N TYR A 124 -21.69 9.95 3.95
CA TYR A 124 -20.85 10.15 2.76
C TYR A 124 -19.72 9.10 2.63
N GLY A 125 -19.62 8.19 3.60
CA GLY A 125 -18.73 7.04 3.54
C GLY A 125 -19.24 5.95 2.60
N CYS A 126 -18.44 4.89 2.47
CA CYS A 126 -18.77 3.75 1.61
C CYS A 126 -19.86 2.86 2.20
N ARG A 127 -20.72 2.35 1.30
CA ARG A 127 -21.55 1.17 1.54
C ARG A 127 -20.73 -0.11 1.34
N ARG A 128 -21.23 -1.26 1.78
CA ARG A 128 -20.53 -2.56 1.64
C ARG A 128 -21.47 -3.62 1.09
N THR A 129 -20.99 -4.38 0.11
CA THR A 129 -21.61 -5.65 -0.29
C THR A 129 -21.09 -6.76 0.63
N ILE A 130 -21.99 -7.54 1.20
CA ILE A 130 -21.70 -8.79 1.92
C ILE A 130 -22.37 -9.97 1.23
N LEU A 131 -21.84 -11.18 1.43
CA LEU A 131 -22.48 -12.41 0.99
C LEU A 131 -23.15 -13.10 2.19
N ARG A 132 -24.47 -13.26 2.13
CA ARG A 132 -25.26 -13.94 3.16
C ARG A 132 -26.11 -15.03 2.52
N ASP A 133 -25.90 -16.27 2.97
CA ASP A 133 -26.58 -17.46 2.44
C ASP A 133 -26.50 -17.57 0.90
N GLY A 134 -25.35 -17.22 0.32
CA GLY A 134 -25.12 -17.23 -1.13
C GLY A 134 -25.75 -16.06 -1.90
N ASN A 135 -26.28 -15.04 -1.22
CA ASN A 135 -26.86 -13.84 -1.86
C ASN A 135 -26.10 -12.57 -1.47
N GLU A 136 -25.94 -11.65 -2.43
CA GLU A 136 -25.39 -10.31 -2.16
C GLU A 136 -26.41 -9.44 -1.41
N GLU A 137 -25.98 -8.87 -0.28
CA GLU A 137 -26.72 -7.87 0.49
C GLU A 137 -25.88 -6.58 0.60
N ILE A 138 -26.52 -5.41 0.50
CA ILE A 138 -25.84 -4.11 0.61
C ILE A 138 -26.18 -3.50 1.97
N ILE A 139 -25.14 -3.15 2.73
CA ILE A 139 -25.25 -2.42 3.99
C ILE A 139 -24.92 -0.94 3.73
N ASP A 140 -25.83 -0.04 4.09
CA ASP A 140 -25.69 1.40 3.80
C ASP A 140 -24.66 2.12 4.69
N GLN A 141 -24.51 1.71 5.96
CA GLN A 141 -23.52 2.28 6.88
C GLN A 141 -22.78 1.14 7.60
N PRO A 142 -21.91 0.41 6.89
CA PRO A 142 -21.27 -0.81 7.40
C PRO A 142 -20.11 -0.52 8.36
N TYR A 143 -19.55 0.69 8.33
CA TYR A 143 -18.31 1.03 9.02
C TYR A 143 -18.58 1.95 10.21
N SER A 144 -17.87 1.71 11.31
CA SER A 144 -17.94 2.52 12.52
C SER A 144 -16.86 3.60 12.49
N TYR A 145 -17.14 4.73 11.83
CA TYR A 145 -16.19 5.84 11.79
C TYR A 145 -16.03 6.51 13.16
N ALA A 146 -14.80 6.61 13.63
CA ALA A 146 -14.44 7.31 14.86
C ALA A 146 -13.23 8.21 14.63
N LEU A 147 -13.16 9.35 15.32
CA LEU A 147 -11.95 10.15 15.36
C LEU A 147 -10.81 9.29 15.90
N ARG A 148 -9.70 9.30 15.17
CA ARG A 148 -8.52 8.55 15.58
C ARG A 148 -7.81 9.26 16.72
N CYS A 149 -7.29 8.47 17.64
CA CYS A 149 -6.51 8.96 18.78
C CYS A 149 -5.04 8.58 18.66
N ASP A 150 -4.68 7.88 17.60
CA ASP A 150 -3.36 7.40 17.22
C ASP A 150 -3.00 7.93 15.82
N GLY A 151 -1.74 7.71 15.43
CA GLY A 151 -1.27 7.94 14.07
C GLY A 151 -1.41 6.67 13.24
N GLY A 152 -1.09 6.79 11.96
CA GLY A 152 -1.10 5.70 11.00
C GLY A 152 -2.08 5.94 9.86
N ILE A 153 -2.16 4.93 9.01
CA ILE A 153 -2.94 4.95 7.77
C ILE A 153 -4.27 4.21 7.97
N PHE A 154 -5.39 4.84 7.62
CA PHE A 154 -6.73 4.30 7.86
C PHE A 154 -7.55 4.10 6.56
N PRO A 155 -8.40 3.08 6.47
CA PRO A 155 -9.20 2.79 5.26
C PRO A 155 -10.44 3.66 5.10
N ASN A 156 -10.60 4.67 5.95
CA ASN A 156 -11.77 5.53 5.97
C ASN A 156 -11.69 6.52 4.81
N LEU A 157 -12.33 6.16 3.70
CA LEU A 157 -12.37 6.95 2.48
C LEU A 157 -13.77 7.53 2.23
N ILE A 158 -13.83 8.78 1.76
CA ILE A 158 -15.07 9.29 1.16
C ILE A 158 -15.49 8.40 -0.02
N CYS A 159 -16.79 8.19 -0.22
CA CYS A 159 -17.26 7.32 -1.30
C CYS A 159 -17.11 7.98 -2.69
N ALA A 160 -16.12 7.55 -3.47
CA ALA A 160 -15.93 7.98 -4.86
C ALA A 160 -17.06 7.51 -5.80
N GLY A 161 -17.81 6.49 -5.38
CA GLY A 161 -18.93 5.94 -6.16
C GLY A 161 -20.18 6.82 -6.21
N ARG A 162 -20.26 7.84 -5.34
CA ARG A 162 -21.51 8.52 -5.00
C ARG A 162 -21.44 10.02 -5.28
N ASP A 163 -22.34 10.49 -6.14
CA ASP A 163 -22.38 11.91 -6.56
C ASP A 163 -22.71 12.85 -5.38
N ASP A 164 -23.48 12.39 -4.40
CA ASP A 164 -23.80 13.19 -3.21
C ASP A 164 -22.61 13.33 -2.25
N ALA A 165 -21.77 12.30 -2.11
CA ALA A 165 -20.51 12.40 -1.37
C ALA A 165 -19.50 13.34 -2.06
N ILE A 166 -19.40 13.27 -3.39
CA ILE A 166 -18.58 14.21 -4.18
C ILE A 166 -19.14 15.64 -4.06
N GLY A 167 -20.47 15.79 -4.08
CA GLY A 167 -21.15 17.08 -3.89
C GLY A 167 -20.86 17.70 -2.52
N PHE A 168 -20.90 16.89 -1.46
CA PHE A 168 -20.53 17.28 -0.11
C PHE A 168 -19.11 17.86 -0.04
N PHE A 169 -18.13 17.19 -0.65
CA PHE A 169 -16.75 17.70 -0.67
C PHE A 169 -16.61 19.00 -1.48
N LYS A 170 -17.30 19.11 -2.62
CA LYS A 170 -17.33 20.36 -3.42
C LYS A 170 -17.94 21.53 -2.66
N ASP A 171 -18.97 21.27 -1.85
CA ASP A 171 -19.59 22.27 -0.98
C ASP A 171 -18.61 22.79 0.09
N ILE A 172 -17.83 21.90 0.73
CA ILE A 172 -16.73 22.27 1.63
C ILE A 172 -15.73 23.17 0.91
N LEU A 173 -15.22 22.71 -0.25
CA LEU A 173 -14.23 23.46 -1.02
C LEU A 173 -14.74 24.83 -1.45
N THR A 174 -16.04 24.97 -1.72
CA THR A 174 -16.66 26.26 -2.04
C THR A 174 -16.47 27.27 -0.92
N GLU A 175 -16.66 26.87 0.34
CA GLU A 175 -16.42 27.76 1.49
C GLU A 175 -14.92 28.01 1.68
N ILE A 176 -14.06 27.00 1.56
CA ILE A 176 -12.60 27.13 1.65
C ILE A 176 -12.05 28.13 0.64
N ILE A 177 -12.46 28.03 -0.64
CA ILE A 177 -12.07 28.97 -1.70
C ILE A 177 -12.44 30.42 -1.35
N GLY A 178 -13.51 30.63 -0.59
CA GLY A 178 -13.94 31.95 -0.13
C GLY A 178 -13.11 32.51 1.03
N LEU A 179 -12.41 31.66 1.79
CA LEU A 179 -11.57 32.04 2.92
C LEU A 179 -10.10 32.29 2.53
N PHE A 180 -9.61 31.56 1.52
CA PHE A 180 -8.20 31.59 1.13
C PHE A 180 -8.02 32.28 -0.24
N PRO A 181 -7.35 33.44 -0.29
CA PRO A 181 -7.20 34.21 -1.53
C PRO A 181 -6.15 33.62 -2.48
N TYR A 182 -5.18 32.84 -1.99
CA TYR A 182 -4.13 32.24 -2.83
C TYR A 182 -4.72 31.30 -3.90
N PRO A 183 -4.27 31.35 -5.17
CA PRO A 183 -4.90 30.64 -6.29
C PRO A 183 -4.55 29.14 -6.34
N ALA A 184 -4.39 28.49 -5.19
CA ALA A 184 -4.21 27.05 -5.09
C ALA A 184 -4.86 26.50 -3.81
N VAL A 185 -5.29 25.24 -3.88
CA VAL A 185 -5.77 24.45 -2.75
C VAL A 185 -5.05 23.11 -2.79
N HIS A 186 -4.51 22.66 -1.67
CA HIS A 186 -4.00 21.31 -1.51
C HIS A 186 -5.19 20.41 -1.15
N ILE A 187 -5.31 19.26 -1.80
CA ILE A 187 -6.37 18.28 -1.50
C ILE A 187 -5.81 16.94 -0.99
N GLY A 188 -4.53 16.93 -0.64
CA GLY A 188 -3.82 15.76 -0.13
C GLY A 188 -3.72 14.65 -1.17
N GLY A 189 -4.27 13.48 -0.83
CA GLY A 189 -4.38 12.32 -1.71
C GLY A 189 -3.27 11.28 -1.52
N ASP A 190 -2.52 11.43 -0.45
CA ASP A 190 -1.61 10.44 0.13
C ASP A 190 -2.38 9.32 0.85
N GLU A 191 -1.69 8.19 1.05
CA GLU A 191 -2.02 7.17 2.07
C GLU A 191 -3.47 6.62 2.01
N ALA A 192 -4.08 6.58 0.83
CA ALA A 192 -5.47 6.13 0.67
C ALA A 192 -5.57 4.60 0.54
N LEU A 193 -5.89 3.88 1.62
CA LEU A 193 -6.13 2.43 1.57
C LEU A 193 -7.48 2.09 0.91
N LYS A 194 -7.45 1.37 -0.21
CA LYS A 194 -8.62 1.14 -1.08
C LYS A 194 -9.55 0.03 -0.60
N LEU A 195 -9.22 -0.58 0.53
CA LEU A 195 -10.00 -1.49 1.35
C LEU A 195 -11.53 -1.30 1.31
N HIS A 196 -12.05 -0.10 1.61
CA HIS A 196 -13.49 0.16 1.58
C HIS A 196 -14.05 0.27 0.16
N TRP A 197 -13.30 0.82 -0.79
CA TRP A 197 -13.73 0.98 -2.19
C TRP A 197 -13.87 -0.35 -2.94
N ARG A 198 -13.00 -1.33 -2.66
CA ARG A 198 -13.08 -2.69 -3.26
C ARG A 198 -14.40 -3.40 -2.93
N ARG A 199 -14.95 -3.12 -1.74
CA ARG A 199 -16.21 -3.69 -1.23
C ARG A 199 -17.42 -2.83 -1.50
N CYS A 200 -17.23 -1.59 -1.95
CA CYS A 200 -18.31 -0.64 -2.10
C CYS A 200 -19.04 -0.84 -3.44
N PRO A 201 -20.34 -1.19 -3.44
CA PRO A 201 -21.08 -1.42 -4.68
C PRO A 201 -21.11 -0.18 -5.57
N ASP A 202 -21.11 1.02 -4.98
CA ASP A 202 -21.11 2.29 -5.71
C ASP A 202 -19.75 2.58 -6.34
N CYS A 203 -18.64 2.37 -5.61
CA CYS A 203 -17.29 2.54 -6.17
C CYS A 203 -17.04 1.55 -7.31
N GLN A 204 -17.41 0.28 -7.10
CA GLN A 204 -17.32 -0.75 -8.14
C GLN A 204 -18.20 -0.43 -9.35
N LYS A 205 -19.37 0.19 -9.14
CA LYS A 205 -20.22 0.68 -10.23
C LYS A 205 -19.57 1.85 -10.96
N ARG A 206 -19.02 2.83 -10.26
CA ARG A 206 -18.31 3.97 -10.85
C ARG A 206 -17.16 3.51 -11.74
N MET A 207 -16.35 2.56 -11.27
CA MET A 207 -15.26 2.00 -12.07
C MET A 207 -15.77 1.38 -13.37
N ARG A 208 -16.86 0.61 -13.34
CA ARG A 208 -17.47 0.04 -14.56
C ARG A 208 -18.02 1.12 -15.50
N ASP A 209 -18.69 2.14 -14.96
CA ASP A 209 -19.31 3.19 -15.75
C ASP A 209 -18.27 4.09 -16.45
N GLU A 210 -17.16 4.36 -15.77
CA GLU A 210 -16.06 5.22 -16.27
C GLU A 210 -14.95 4.41 -16.97
N GLY A 211 -15.04 3.07 -16.97
CA GLY A 211 -14.07 2.19 -17.62
C GLY A 211 -12.70 2.12 -16.92
N LEU A 212 -12.68 2.19 -15.59
CA LEU A 212 -11.47 2.20 -14.76
C LEU A 212 -11.05 0.78 -14.39
N ALA A 213 -9.75 0.49 -14.46
CA ALA A 213 -9.22 -0.86 -14.24
C ALA A 213 -9.15 -1.26 -12.76
N ASN A 214 -8.88 -0.30 -11.87
CA ASN A 214 -8.66 -0.55 -10.44
C ASN A 214 -8.96 0.70 -9.59
N GLU A 215 -8.86 0.56 -8.28
CA GLU A 215 -9.15 1.63 -7.32
C GLU A 215 -8.13 2.79 -7.34
N GLU A 216 -6.92 2.59 -7.86
CA GLU A 216 -5.96 3.70 -8.09
C GLU A 216 -6.43 4.60 -9.24
N GLU A 217 -6.94 4.02 -10.31
CA GLU A 217 -7.61 4.78 -11.37
C GLU A 217 -8.90 5.45 -10.87
N LEU A 218 -9.62 4.85 -9.91
CA LEU A 218 -10.76 5.49 -9.24
C LEU A 218 -10.35 6.70 -8.39
N GLN A 219 -9.25 6.59 -7.63
CA GLN A 219 -8.70 7.74 -6.90
C GLN A 219 -8.33 8.85 -7.87
N ARG A 220 -7.62 8.51 -8.94
CA ARG A 220 -7.25 9.49 -9.97
C ARG A 220 -8.49 10.15 -10.58
N TRP A 221 -9.53 9.38 -10.91
CA TRP A 221 -10.78 9.93 -11.43
C TRP A 221 -11.43 10.93 -10.46
N LEU A 222 -11.45 10.62 -9.16
CA LEU A 222 -11.98 11.51 -8.14
C LEU A 222 -11.13 12.79 -8.02
N VAL A 223 -9.81 12.65 -7.99
CA VAL A 223 -8.85 13.76 -7.93
C VAL A 223 -9.01 14.68 -9.14
N LEU A 224 -9.17 14.13 -10.35
CA LEU A 224 -9.46 14.91 -11.55
C LEU A 224 -10.80 15.64 -11.44
N THR A 225 -11.84 14.95 -10.97
CA THR A 225 -13.18 15.54 -10.80
C THR A 225 -13.17 16.74 -9.86
N ILE A 226 -12.39 16.66 -8.78
CA ILE A 226 -12.23 17.77 -7.82
C ILE A 226 -11.29 18.85 -8.37
N GLY A 227 -10.20 18.48 -9.04
CA GLY A 227 -9.30 19.45 -9.65
C GLY A 227 -9.96 20.27 -10.76
N GLU A 228 -10.82 19.65 -11.57
CA GLU A 228 -11.63 20.36 -12.57
C GLU A 228 -12.61 21.34 -11.92
N PHE A 229 -13.23 20.95 -10.81
CA PHE A 229 -14.08 21.83 -10.02
C PHE A 229 -13.29 23.04 -9.49
N LEU A 230 -12.09 22.82 -8.94
CA LEU A 230 -11.20 23.88 -8.47
C LEU A 230 -10.74 24.80 -9.62
N ALA A 231 -10.40 24.23 -10.78
CA ALA A 231 -9.99 24.99 -11.96
C ALA A 231 -11.12 25.90 -12.48
N GLN A 232 -12.38 25.43 -12.46
CA GLN A 232 -13.56 26.25 -12.79
C GLN A 232 -13.73 27.44 -11.83
N HIS A 233 -13.22 27.34 -10.60
CA HIS A 233 -13.19 28.42 -9.61
C HIS A 233 -11.86 29.20 -9.61
N GLY A 234 -11.03 29.02 -10.65
CA GLY A 234 -9.77 29.75 -10.83
C GLY A 234 -8.66 29.32 -9.87
N ARG A 235 -8.71 28.10 -9.35
CA ARG A 235 -7.71 27.55 -8.42
C ARG A 235 -6.91 26.43 -9.10
N SER A 236 -5.60 26.42 -8.86
CA SER A 236 -4.77 25.22 -9.12
C SER A 236 -4.99 24.20 -8.01
N THR A 237 -4.76 22.93 -8.32
CA THR A 237 -4.87 21.83 -7.35
C THR A 237 -3.48 21.31 -7.03
N ILE A 238 -3.17 21.19 -5.75
CA ILE A 238 -1.95 20.54 -5.27
C ILE A 238 -2.33 19.19 -4.65
N VAL A 239 -1.56 18.16 -4.96
CA VAL A 239 -1.74 16.79 -4.45
C VAL A 239 -0.39 16.18 -4.13
N TYR A 240 -0.35 15.23 -3.19
CA TYR A 240 0.82 14.38 -3.02
C TYR A 240 1.04 13.45 -4.22
N ASN A 241 2.27 12.99 -4.42
CA ASN A 241 2.67 12.17 -5.58
C ASN A 241 2.04 10.78 -5.64
N ASP A 242 1.39 10.31 -4.58
CA ASP A 242 0.52 9.12 -4.56
C ASP A 242 -0.56 9.17 -5.65
N CYS A 243 -1.08 10.37 -5.93
CA CYS A 243 -2.08 10.60 -6.96
C CYS A 243 -1.59 10.30 -8.39
N LEU A 244 -0.29 10.05 -8.58
CA LEU A 244 0.28 9.61 -9.86
C LEU A 244 0.20 8.09 -10.08
N ALA A 245 -0.13 7.29 -9.05
CA ALA A 245 -0.23 5.83 -9.16
C ALA A 245 -1.27 5.38 -10.21
N GLY A 246 -2.39 6.11 -10.31
CA GLY A 246 -3.40 5.88 -11.35
C GLY A 246 -3.07 6.49 -12.72
N GLY A 247 -1.93 7.17 -12.86
CA GLY A 247 -1.44 7.79 -14.11
C GLY A 247 -1.28 9.32 -14.07
N ILE A 248 -0.57 9.85 -15.07
CA ILE A 248 -0.16 11.28 -15.15
C ILE A 248 -1.36 12.24 -15.05
N LEU A 249 -1.18 13.31 -14.27
CA LEU A 249 -2.15 14.38 -14.05
C LEU A 249 -2.00 15.55 -15.06
N PRO A 250 -3.05 16.32 -15.34
CA PRO A 250 -2.98 17.52 -16.19
C PRO A 250 -2.08 18.64 -15.63
N GLN A 251 -1.55 19.51 -16.50
CA GLN A 251 -0.59 20.57 -16.11
C GLN A 251 -1.12 21.66 -15.16
N HIS A 252 -2.43 21.77 -14.95
CA HIS A 252 -2.99 22.69 -13.94
C HIS A 252 -2.90 22.13 -12.51
N PHE A 253 -2.54 20.85 -12.36
CA PHE A 253 -2.12 20.26 -11.10
C PHE A 253 -0.66 20.62 -10.80
N ILE A 254 -0.35 20.65 -9.51
CA ILE A 254 1.00 20.71 -8.97
C ILE A 254 1.16 19.44 -8.12
N VAL A 255 2.24 18.72 -8.32
CA VAL A 255 2.55 17.54 -7.50
C VAL A 255 3.47 17.95 -6.36
N HIS A 256 3.14 17.55 -5.16
CA HIS A 256 3.96 17.70 -3.97
C HIS A 256 4.63 16.35 -3.69
N HIS A 257 5.93 16.25 -3.98
CA HIS A 257 6.65 14.99 -3.90
C HIS A 257 7.27 14.82 -2.50
N TRP A 258 6.88 13.75 -1.79
CA TRP A 258 7.35 13.43 -0.44
C TRP A 258 8.08 12.08 -0.37
N LEU A 259 7.46 10.99 -0.83
CA LEU A 259 8.00 9.63 -0.75
C LEU A 259 7.54 8.79 -1.95
N GLY A 260 8.44 7.96 -2.50
CA GLY A 260 8.10 6.99 -3.53
C GLY A 260 7.65 7.61 -4.87
N ASN A 261 7.18 6.79 -5.80
CA ASN A 261 6.70 7.22 -7.14
C ASN A 261 7.67 8.17 -7.88
N ASP A 262 8.99 8.01 -7.67
CA ASP A 262 10.04 8.83 -8.29
C ASP A 262 9.94 8.81 -9.82
N LYS A 263 9.68 7.62 -10.37
CA LYS A 263 9.56 7.41 -11.81
C LYS A 263 8.36 8.18 -12.36
N GLU A 264 7.20 8.02 -11.74
CA GLU A 264 5.96 8.69 -12.13
C GLU A 264 6.09 10.21 -11.98
N THR A 265 6.77 10.67 -10.93
CA THR A 265 7.09 12.10 -10.72
C THR A 265 7.98 12.61 -11.84
N ALA A 266 9.04 11.88 -12.21
CA ALA A 266 9.91 12.24 -13.32
C ALA A 266 9.15 12.31 -14.65
N GLU A 267 8.28 11.34 -14.92
CA GLU A 267 7.42 11.32 -16.12
C GLU A 267 6.46 12.52 -16.16
N PHE A 268 5.85 12.88 -15.01
CA PHE A 268 5.01 14.07 -14.90
C PHE A 268 5.79 15.37 -15.16
N MET A 269 7.01 15.49 -14.62
CA MET A 269 7.89 16.65 -14.88
C MET A 269 8.30 16.74 -16.35
N GLN A 270 8.65 15.61 -16.98
CA GLN A 270 8.95 15.54 -18.41
C GLN A 270 7.75 15.94 -19.29
N ALA A 271 6.53 15.66 -18.83
CA ALA A 271 5.29 16.14 -19.46
C ALA A 271 4.99 17.64 -19.20
N GLY A 272 5.88 18.34 -18.50
CA GLY A 272 5.80 19.77 -18.20
C GLY A 272 5.09 20.12 -16.89
N GLY A 273 4.73 19.11 -16.09
CA GLY A 273 4.14 19.27 -14.76
C GLY A 273 5.05 20.02 -13.79
N ARG A 274 4.47 20.66 -12.77
CA ARG A 274 5.22 21.42 -11.75
C ARG A 274 5.27 20.62 -10.46
N VAL A 275 6.45 20.59 -9.82
CA VAL A 275 6.68 19.83 -8.60
C VAL A 275 7.18 20.72 -7.47
N ILE A 276 6.57 20.58 -6.30
CA ILE A 276 7.12 21.03 -5.01
C ILE A 276 7.79 19.82 -4.38
N ARG A 277 9.01 19.97 -3.85
CA ARG A 277 9.68 18.86 -3.14
C ARG A 277 9.59 19.03 -1.63
N SER A 278 9.36 17.92 -0.96
CA SER A 278 9.38 17.75 0.48
C SER A 278 9.86 16.33 0.83
N ASP A 279 10.86 15.84 0.10
CA ASP A 279 11.42 14.49 0.26
C ASP A 279 11.58 14.11 1.76
N LEU A 280 11.03 12.95 2.14
CA LEU A 280 10.93 12.48 3.52
C LEU A 280 12.24 12.64 4.30
N ASP A 281 13.34 12.22 3.70
CA ASP A 281 14.67 12.19 4.32
C ASP A 281 15.33 13.58 4.46
N ASP A 282 14.79 14.61 3.82
CA ASP A 282 15.41 15.94 3.74
C ASP A 282 14.57 17.04 4.44
N PHE A 283 13.24 16.91 4.45
CA PHE A 283 12.34 18.02 4.79
C PHE A 283 11.31 17.74 5.89
N TYR A 284 11.23 16.53 6.45
CA TYR A 284 10.30 16.21 7.54
C TYR A 284 10.86 16.63 8.90
N PHE A 285 10.65 17.88 9.28
CA PHE A 285 11.26 18.44 10.49
C PHE A 285 10.56 18.01 11.78
N ASP A 286 9.49 17.24 11.72
CA ASP A 286 9.01 16.48 12.87
C ASP A 286 9.99 15.37 13.29
N TYR A 287 10.92 14.97 12.42
CA TYR A 287 11.96 13.98 12.71
C TYR A 287 13.03 14.54 13.65
N PRO A 288 13.68 13.66 14.45
CA PRO A 288 14.75 14.06 15.36
C PRO A 288 15.97 14.61 14.61
N TYR A 289 16.81 15.39 15.30
CA TYR A 289 18.03 15.96 14.69
C TYR A 289 19.02 14.89 14.25
N SER A 290 19.00 13.71 14.88
CA SER A 290 19.78 12.54 14.46
C SER A 290 19.39 11.97 13.09
N SER A 291 18.21 12.32 12.57
CA SER A 291 17.80 12.05 11.19
C SER A 291 18.12 13.24 10.29
N ILE A 292 17.66 14.43 10.67
CA ILE A 292 17.78 15.65 9.85
C ILE A 292 18.29 16.79 10.74
N ASP A 293 19.62 16.97 10.78
CA ASP A 293 20.27 18.13 11.39
C ASP A 293 20.60 19.24 10.36
N VAL A 294 21.24 20.30 10.85
CA VAL A 294 21.60 21.46 10.01
C VAL A 294 22.71 21.11 9.02
N GLU A 295 23.62 20.21 9.40
CA GLU A 295 24.66 19.71 8.49
C GLU A 295 24.06 18.88 7.35
N HIS A 296 23.09 18.02 7.64
CA HIS A 296 22.34 17.27 6.63
C HIS A 296 21.68 18.21 5.62
N ILE A 297 20.88 19.18 6.09
CA ILE A 297 20.20 20.16 5.22
C ILE A 297 21.20 20.94 4.35
N ARG A 298 22.37 21.29 4.91
CA ARG A 298 23.41 21.96 4.13
C ARG A 298 23.99 21.05 3.05
N ASN A 299 24.14 19.76 3.33
CA ASN A 299 24.83 18.80 2.47
C ASN A 299 23.91 18.11 1.44
N MET A 300 22.59 18.07 1.66
CA MET A 300 21.64 17.40 0.77
C MET A 300 21.70 17.92 -0.67
N ALA A 301 21.29 17.08 -1.63
CA ALA A 301 21.26 17.46 -3.04
C ALA A 301 20.19 18.53 -3.30
N ARG A 302 20.51 19.54 -4.11
CA ARG A 302 19.52 20.55 -4.52
C ARG A 302 18.54 20.01 -5.57
N THR A 303 19.05 19.14 -6.45
CA THR A 303 18.28 18.48 -7.49
C THR A 303 18.18 16.99 -7.13
N PRO A 304 16.97 16.49 -6.78
CA PRO A 304 16.74 15.07 -6.54
C PRO A 304 16.78 14.28 -7.87
N SER A 305 16.92 12.95 -7.78
CA SER A 305 17.06 12.03 -8.92
C SER A 305 15.92 12.18 -9.95
N TYR A 306 14.68 12.25 -9.50
CA TYR A 306 13.49 12.37 -10.36
C TYR A 306 13.39 13.71 -11.10
N ALA A 307 14.13 14.74 -10.68
CA ALA A 307 14.10 16.07 -11.28
C ALA A 307 15.25 16.33 -12.28
N VAL A 308 16.18 15.38 -12.44
CA VAL A 308 17.35 15.55 -13.32
C VAL A 308 16.89 15.78 -14.77
N GLY A 309 17.32 16.91 -15.36
CA GLY A 309 16.94 17.32 -16.71
C GLY A 309 15.58 18.04 -16.81
N CYS A 310 14.86 18.20 -15.71
CA CYS A 310 13.61 18.95 -15.60
C CYS A 310 13.66 19.95 -14.42
N GLU A 311 14.83 20.48 -14.09
CA GLU A 311 15.04 21.33 -12.91
C GLU A 311 14.19 22.61 -12.93
N ASP A 312 13.79 23.10 -14.11
CA ASP A 312 12.88 24.23 -14.29
C ASP A 312 11.45 23.95 -13.81
N ARG A 313 11.10 22.67 -13.63
CA ARG A 313 9.80 22.19 -13.14
C ARG A 313 9.75 22.05 -11.63
N LEU A 314 10.89 22.06 -10.97
CA LEU A 314 10.98 22.07 -9.50
C LEU A 314 10.75 23.50 -8.98
N ILE A 315 9.48 23.83 -8.69
CA ILE A 315 9.07 25.20 -8.39
C ILE A 315 9.43 25.64 -6.97
N GLY A 316 9.83 24.72 -6.10
CA GLY A 316 10.37 25.06 -4.80
C GLY A 316 10.31 23.94 -3.78
N TRP A 317 10.66 24.27 -2.55
CA TRP A 317 10.83 23.30 -1.47
C TRP A 317 9.91 23.64 -0.30
N GLU A 318 9.50 22.61 0.42
CA GLU A 318 8.64 22.76 1.58
C GLU A 318 9.12 21.90 2.75
N CYS A 319 9.21 22.52 3.92
CA CYS A 319 9.43 21.84 5.19
C CYS A 319 8.11 21.26 5.70
N MET A 320 8.08 19.97 6.06
CA MET A 320 6.90 19.32 6.64
C MET A 320 7.02 19.29 8.17
N LEU A 321 5.95 19.67 8.88
CA LEU A 321 5.89 19.62 10.33
C LEU A 321 4.61 18.91 10.79
N TRP A 322 4.62 17.59 10.70
CA TRP A 322 3.57 16.72 11.25
C TRP A 322 3.60 16.72 12.78
N THR A 323 2.43 16.75 13.42
CA THR A 323 2.32 17.10 14.84
C THR A 323 1.91 15.97 15.76
N GLU A 324 2.00 14.70 15.36
CA GLU A 324 1.69 13.53 16.22
C GLU A 324 2.35 13.67 17.61
N ARG A 325 3.59 14.17 17.66
CA ARG A 325 4.38 14.31 18.90
C ARG A 325 4.75 15.76 19.22
N ILE A 326 4.14 16.72 18.52
CA ILE A 326 4.39 18.16 18.69
C ILE A 326 3.15 18.78 19.35
N THR A 327 3.08 18.68 20.67
CA THR A 327 1.89 19.09 21.42
C THR A 327 1.88 20.56 21.80
N ASN A 328 2.95 21.32 21.54
CA ASN A 328 3.04 22.74 21.90
C ASN A 328 4.05 23.48 21.03
N ILE A 329 3.98 24.82 21.10
CA ILE A 329 4.82 25.71 20.30
C ILE A 329 6.32 25.61 20.63
N ASP A 330 6.69 25.28 21.87
CA ASP A 330 8.12 25.18 22.23
C ASP A 330 8.76 23.97 21.57
N ARG A 331 8.04 22.85 21.50
CA ARG A 331 8.49 21.67 20.74
C ARG A 331 8.55 21.95 19.24
N ALA A 332 7.54 22.64 18.69
CA ALA A 332 7.55 23.05 17.29
C ALA A 332 8.75 23.96 17.00
N ALA A 333 9.04 24.94 17.86
CA ALA A 333 10.16 25.85 17.72
C ALA A 333 11.52 25.13 17.80
N TYR A 334 11.69 24.22 18.76
CA TYR A 334 12.89 23.39 18.88
C TYR A 334 13.19 22.62 17.59
N LEU A 335 12.14 22.07 16.97
CA LEU A 335 12.27 21.31 15.74
C LEU A 335 12.45 22.22 14.52
N LEU A 336 11.73 23.33 14.41
CA LEU A 336 11.83 24.21 13.25
C LEU A 336 13.12 25.04 13.24
N PHE A 337 13.63 25.49 14.39
CA PHE A 337 14.73 26.43 14.43
C PHE A 337 16.00 25.79 15.01
N PRO A 338 17.13 25.79 14.26
CA PRO A 338 17.42 26.58 13.05
C PRO A 338 17.19 25.87 11.70
N ARG A 339 16.54 24.71 11.63
CA ARG A 339 16.42 23.93 10.39
C ARG A 339 15.68 24.66 9.27
N LEU A 340 14.66 25.44 9.61
CA LEU A 340 13.85 26.23 8.69
C LEU A 340 14.65 27.35 7.98
N PRO A 341 15.40 28.22 8.70
CA PRO A 341 16.31 29.14 8.04
C PRO A 341 17.47 28.43 7.32
N ALA A 342 17.92 27.26 7.79
CA ALA A 342 18.94 26.47 7.08
C ALA A 342 18.45 26.00 5.70
N MET A 343 17.21 25.51 5.62
CA MET A 343 16.56 25.17 4.35
C MET A 343 16.49 26.37 3.41
N ALA A 344 16.07 27.54 3.93
CA ALA A 344 15.98 28.76 3.12
C ALA A 344 17.36 29.21 2.60
N LEU A 345 18.42 29.12 3.41
CA LEU A 345 19.79 29.42 2.98
C LEU A 345 20.31 28.46 1.91
N LYS A 346 20.07 27.16 2.11
CA LYS A 346 20.44 26.10 1.15
C LYS A 346 19.74 26.31 -0.20
N MET A 347 18.45 26.63 -0.17
CA MET A 347 17.65 26.89 -1.37
C MET A 347 18.12 28.14 -2.12
N ALA A 348 18.58 29.17 -1.40
CA ALA A 348 19.14 30.37 -2.00
C ALA A 348 20.56 30.20 -2.58
N ASP A 349 21.15 29.00 -2.46
CA ASP A 349 22.55 28.70 -2.83
C ASP A 349 23.57 29.63 -2.20
N LYS A 350 23.39 29.91 -0.90
CA LYS A 350 24.27 30.80 -0.15
C LYS A 350 25.14 30.02 0.82
N CYS A 351 26.31 30.58 1.11
CA CYS A 351 27.24 30.16 2.17
C CYS A 351 27.72 28.70 2.04
N ALA A 352 28.72 28.47 1.18
CA ALA A 352 29.31 27.15 0.99
C ALA A 352 30.09 26.64 2.23
N ALA A 353 30.73 27.55 2.99
CA ALA A 353 31.46 27.20 4.20
C ALA A 353 30.51 27.01 5.40
N TRP A 354 30.83 26.07 6.27
CA TRP A 354 30.02 25.75 7.46
C TRP A 354 29.94 26.94 8.43
N GLU A 355 31.05 27.66 8.59
CA GLU A 355 31.17 28.80 9.49
C GLU A 355 30.28 29.96 9.04
N ASP A 356 30.26 30.26 7.74
CA ASP A 356 29.41 31.29 7.15
C ASP A 356 27.94 30.90 7.24
N PHE A 357 27.62 29.64 6.97
CA PHE A 357 26.26 29.10 7.04
C PHE A 357 25.69 29.23 8.46
N THR A 358 26.45 28.80 9.47
CA THR A 358 26.02 28.88 10.87
C THR A 358 26.01 30.30 11.41
N ALA A 359 26.86 31.21 10.91
CA ALA A 359 26.82 32.63 11.28
C ALA A 359 25.50 33.30 10.86
N GLU A 360 25.02 33.02 9.65
CA GLU A 360 23.72 33.53 9.15
C GLU A 360 22.55 33.01 10.01
N LEU A 361 22.57 31.73 10.40
CA LEU A 361 21.55 31.17 11.29
C LEU A 361 21.55 31.84 12.67
N LYS A 362 22.74 32.09 13.23
CA LYS A 362 22.90 32.76 14.53
C LYS A 362 22.41 34.19 14.51
N ALA A 363 22.51 34.88 13.38
CA ALA A 363 22.02 36.25 13.24
C ALA A 363 20.50 36.35 13.48
N LEU A 364 19.74 35.33 13.07
CA LEU A 364 18.28 35.28 13.25
C LEU A 364 17.83 34.91 14.67
N ARG A 365 18.74 34.35 15.48
CA ARG A 365 18.39 33.77 16.79
C ARG A 365 17.73 34.78 17.73
N GLN A 366 18.28 35.99 17.82
CA GLN A 366 17.74 37.01 18.71
C GLN A 366 16.32 37.43 18.30
N GLU A 367 16.10 37.70 17.01
CA GLU A 367 14.80 38.15 16.50
C GLU A 367 13.72 37.07 16.70
N ILE A 368 14.08 35.79 16.56
CA ILE A 368 13.16 34.67 16.79
C ILE A 368 12.89 34.47 18.31
N SER A 369 13.90 34.62 19.18
CA SER A 369 13.70 34.64 20.64
C SER A 369 12.81 35.79 21.11
N GLU A 370 12.83 36.95 20.45
CA GLU A 370 11.92 38.08 20.74
C GLU A 370 10.45 37.75 20.41
N LEU A 371 10.20 36.76 19.53
CA LEU A 371 8.88 36.16 19.29
C LEU A 371 8.55 35.06 20.32
N GLY A 372 9.42 34.83 21.31
CA GLY A 372 9.32 33.78 22.33
C GLY A 372 9.55 32.37 21.79
N LEU A 373 10.17 32.23 20.61
CA LEU A 373 10.48 30.94 20.00
C LEU A 373 11.98 30.70 20.18
N GLU A 374 12.37 29.51 20.63
CA GLU A 374 13.76 29.20 20.92
C GLU A 374 14.37 28.24 19.91
N PHE A 375 15.62 28.49 19.56
CA PHE A 375 16.41 27.59 18.72
C PHE A 375 16.81 26.34 19.51
N ALA A 376 16.93 25.22 18.81
CA ALA A 376 17.69 24.08 19.30
C ALA A 376 19.14 24.51 19.63
N PRO A 377 19.74 23.93 20.69
CA PRO A 377 21.14 24.16 21.04
C PRO A 377 22.09 23.94 19.85
N GLU A 378 23.15 24.74 19.74
CA GLU A 378 24.12 24.64 18.64
C GLU A 378 24.78 23.27 18.51
N LYS A 379 24.89 22.52 19.62
CA LYS A 379 25.39 21.14 19.62
C LYS A 379 24.52 20.18 18.80
N ASP A 380 23.25 20.50 18.60
CA ASP A 380 22.30 19.68 17.84
C ASP A 380 22.36 20.00 16.33
N TRP A 381 23.08 21.05 15.93
CA TRP A 381 23.15 21.47 14.52
C TRP A 381 24.06 20.54 13.69
N LYS A 382 24.99 19.88 14.38
CA LYS A 382 25.88 18.87 13.81
C LYS A 382 26.17 17.85 14.91
N LEU A 383 25.40 16.76 14.92
CA LEU A 383 25.51 15.78 15.99
C LEU A 383 26.77 14.93 15.86
N SER A 384 27.41 14.64 16.99
CA SER A 384 28.41 13.57 17.05
C SER A 384 27.71 12.21 16.88
N PRO A 385 28.40 11.13 16.46
CA PRO A 385 27.79 9.80 16.39
C PRO A 385 27.17 9.34 17.73
N GLU A 386 27.76 9.75 18.85
CA GLU A 386 27.28 9.45 20.20
C GLU A 386 26.00 10.23 20.54
N ASP A 387 25.97 11.54 20.25
CA ASP A 387 24.78 12.36 20.47
C ASP A 387 23.63 11.97 19.52
N ALA A 388 23.95 11.59 18.28
CA ALA A 388 22.97 11.09 17.33
C ALA A 388 22.36 9.76 17.78
N ASP A 389 23.14 8.86 18.37
CA ASP A 389 22.62 7.63 18.99
C ASP A 389 21.74 7.91 20.20
N ALA A 390 22.13 8.87 21.05
CA ALA A 390 21.33 9.30 22.19
C ALA A 390 20.00 9.92 21.76
N ASP A 391 20.00 10.76 20.72
CA ASP A 391 18.81 11.40 20.17
C ASP A 391 17.89 10.39 19.48
N ARG A 392 18.42 9.43 18.70
CA ARG A 392 17.62 8.29 18.17
C ARG A 392 16.97 7.47 19.28
N LYS A 393 17.70 7.16 20.35
CA LYS A 393 17.15 6.44 21.51
C LYS A 393 16.07 7.25 22.23
N HIS A 394 16.23 8.57 22.30
CA HIS A 394 15.22 9.45 22.87
C HIS A 394 13.97 9.50 22.00
N ASP A 395 14.10 9.68 20.68
CA ASP A 395 12.97 9.64 19.75
C ASP A 395 12.25 8.30 19.77
N TYR A 396 13.00 7.19 19.78
CA TYR A 396 12.43 5.84 19.98
C TYR A 396 11.62 5.77 21.28
N TYR A 397 12.15 6.27 22.39
CA TYR A 397 11.39 6.33 23.64
C TYR A 397 10.13 7.20 23.50
N LEU A 398 10.16 8.31 22.76
CA LEU A 398 8.98 9.15 22.56
C LEU A 398 7.93 8.46 21.68
N ARG A 399 8.33 7.78 20.61
CA ARG A 399 7.44 7.07 19.67
C ARG A 399 6.77 5.85 20.28
N TYR A 400 7.53 5.05 21.02
CA TYR A 400 7.08 3.71 21.40
C TYR A 400 6.54 3.65 22.84
N SER A 401 5.21 3.68 22.95
CA SER A 401 4.45 3.27 24.13
C SER A 401 3.76 1.92 23.86
N ARG A 402 3.14 1.33 24.88
CA ARG A 402 2.34 0.10 24.67
C ARG A 402 1.14 0.36 23.76
N GLN A 403 0.55 1.55 23.86
CA GLN A 403 -0.60 1.95 23.06
C GLN A 403 -0.19 2.22 21.60
N SER A 404 0.90 2.96 21.35
CA SER A 404 1.33 3.25 19.98
C SER A 404 1.79 2.00 19.24
N ARG A 405 2.43 1.03 19.92
CA ARG A 405 2.73 -0.28 19.30
C ARG A 405 1.48 -1.04 18.87
N ARG A 406 0.40 -0.95 19.64
CA ARG A 406 -0.86 -1.59 19.27
C ARG A 406 -1.46 -0.93 18.03
N ALA A 407 -1.38 0.40 17.93
CA ALA A 407 -1.82 1.13 16.75
C ALA A 407 -0.96 0.79 15.51
N GLU A 408 0.36 0.71 15.68
CA GLU A 408 1.29 0.28 14.63
C GLU A 408 1.02 -1.17 14.17
N GLU A 409 0.75 -2.10 15.10
CA GLU A 409 0.33 -3.47 14.77
C GLU A 409 -1.00 -3.49 13.98
N GLU A 410 -1.92 -2.57 14.26
CA GLU A 410 -3.21 -2.44 13.56
C GLU A 410 -3.03 -1.86 12.15
N GLU A 411 -2.18 -0.83 12.02
CA GLU A 411 -1.76 -0.25 10.74
C GLU A 411 -1.05 -1.26 9.84
N ILE A 412 -0.09 -2.02 10.36
CA ILE A 412 0.60 -3.08 9.62
C ILE A 412 -0.41 -4.09 9.06
N ARG A 413 -1.40 -4.49 9.87
CA ARG A 413 -2.45 -5.41 9.41
C ARG A 413 -3.32 -4.80 8.31
N LEU A 414 -3.63 -3.50 8.39
CA LEU A 414 -4.37 -2.80 7.34
C LEU A 414 -3.57 -2.75 6.02
N LEU A 415 -2.25 -2.53 6.09
CA LEU A 415 -1.37 -2.54 4.93
C LEU A 415 -1.23 -3.95 4.33
N GLN A 416 -1.00 -4.98 5.16
CA GLN A 416 -0.98 -6.38 4.73
C GLN A 416 -2.30 -6.78 4.06
N GLN A 417 -3.42 -6.29 4.60
CA GLN A 417 -4.74 -6.51 4.03
C GLN A 417 -4.89 -5.84 2.66
N GLU A 418 -4.41 -4.62 2.50
CA GLU A 418 -4.42 -3.88 1.23
C GLU A 418 -3.63 -4.66 0.16
N GLU A 419 -2.45 -5.18 0.51
CA GLU A 419 -1.63 -6.00 -0.39
C GLU A 419 -2.26 -7.35 -0.71
N MET A 420 -2.91 -8.02 0.27
CA MET A 420 -3.64 -9.26 0.01
C MET A 420 -4.77 -9.05 -0.99
N GLU A 421 -5.49 -7.94 -0.88
CA GLU A 421 -6.59 -7.62 -1.78
C GLU A 421 -6.11 -7.31 -3.20
N LYS A 422 -4.99 -6.59 -3.35
CA LYS A 422 -4.33 -6.41 -4.64
C LYS A 422 -3.89 -7.75 -5.22
N LEU A 423 -3.27 -8.59 -4.39
CA LEU A 423 -2.80 -9.91 -4.80
C LEU A 423 -3.95 -10.78 -5.32
N LEU A 424 -5.08 -10.83 -4.61
CA LEU A 424 -6.28 -11.58 -5.04
C LEU A 424 -6.72 -11.21 -6.46
N VAL A 425 -6.66 -9.92 -6.81
CA VAL A 425 -6.95 -9.44 -8.17
C VAL A 425 -5.86 -9.87 -9.16
N GLN A 426 -4.58 -9.70 -8.82
CA GLN A 426 -3.45 -10.04 -9.69
C GLN A 426 -3.35 -11.55 -10.00
N ILE A 427 -3.82 -12.40 -9.09
CA ILE A 427 -3.87 -13.86 -9.28
C ILE A 427 -5.20 -14.34 -9.87
N ASP A 428 -6.06 -13.43 -10.34
CA ASP A 428 -7.33 -13.74 -11.01
C ASP A 428 -8.33 -14.50 -10.11
N MET A 429 -8.35 -14.23 -8.79
CA MET A 429 -9.26 -14.91 -7.87
C MET A 429 -10.73 -14.58 -8.19
N PRO A 430 -11.65 -15.57 -8.26
CA PRO A 430 -13.07 -15.31 -8.47
C PRO A 430 -13.63 -14.37 -7.42
N ARG A 431 -14.28 -13.28 -7.85
CA ARG A 431 -14.74 -12.18 -6.98
C ARG A 431 -15.59 -12.65 -5.80
N GLU A 432 -16.51 -13.59 -6.03
CA GLU A 432 -17.38 -14.15 -4.99
C GLU A 432 -16.57 -14.78 -3.86
N PHE A 433 -15.54 -15.56 -4.18
CA PHE A 433 -14.69 -16.20 -3.18
C PHE A 433 -13.68 -15.22 -2.59
N ALA A 434 -13.12 -14.32 -3.42
CA ALA A 434 -12.23 -13.26 -2.97
C ALA A 434 -12.89 -12.41 -1.87
N MET A 435 -14.19 -12.10 -1.99
CA MET A 435 -14.95 -11.39 -0.95
C MET A 435 -15.00 -12.14 0.39
N GLN A 436 -15.16 -13.46 0.37
CA GLN A 436 -15.15 -14.26 1.59
C GLN A 436 -13.76 -14.28 2.25
N VAL A 437 -12.71 -14.46 1.45
CA VAL A 437 -11.30 -14.42 1.91
C VAL A 437 -10.98 -13.07 2.55
N MET A 438 -11.37 -12.00 1.85
CA MET A 438 -11.32 -10.63 2.30
C MET A 438 -12.02 -10.44 3.64
N ASP A 439 -13.27 -10.88 3.79
CA ASP A 439 -14.02 -10.70 5.03
C ASP A 439 -13.39 -11.45 6.22
N HIS A 440 -12.81 -12.63 5.96
CA HIS A 440 -12.13 -13.41 6.99
C HIS A 440 -10.84 -12.77 7.50
N ALA A 441 -10.06 -12.16 6.62
CA ALA A 441 -8.82 -11.50 7.01
C ALA A 441 -9.09 -10.26 7.90
N TRP A 442 -10.25 -9.62 7.72
CA TRP A 442 -10.70 -8.48 8.51
C TRP A 442 -11.27 -8.81 9.89
N LYS A 443 -11.46 -10.09 10.24
CA LYS A 443 -12.02 -10.49 11.55
C LYS A 443 -11.20 -9.95 12.73
N ASP A 444 -9.90 -9.72 12.50
CA ASP A 444 -8.95 -9.22 13.49
C ASP A 444 -8.86 -7.68 13.50
N LEU A 445 -9.68 -7.00 12.68
CA LEU A 445 -9.80 -5.53 12.52
C LEU A 445 -11.28 -5.08 12.60
N PRO A 446 -11.99 -5.36 13.70
CA PRO A 446 -13.45 -5.18 13.81
C PRO A 446 -13.92 -3.73 13.63
N ASP A 447 -13.09 -2.75 13.99
CA ASP A 447 -13.45 -1.33 13.94
C ASP A 447 -13.62 -0.82 12.51
N TYR A 448 -12.95 -1.46 11.55
CA TYR A 448 -13.01 -1.08 10.14
C TYR A 448 -13.80 -2.06 9.28
N SER A 449 -13.99 -3.30 9.75
CA SER A 449 -14.59 -4.37 8.95
C SER A 449 -16.11 -4.28 8.89
N GLY A 450 -16.76 -3.78 9.93
CA GLY A 450 -18.22 -3.85 10.09
C GLY A 450 -18.68 -5.23 10.57
N GLU A 451 -19.99 -5.48 10.58
CA GLU A 451 -20.50 -6.79 11.03
C GLU A 451 -20.02 -7.92 10.11
N TYR A 452 -19.54 -9.00 10.74
CA TYR A 452 -19.07 -10.21 10.09
C TYR A 452 -20.14 -11.29 10.17
N SER A 453 -20.51 -11.90 9.03
CA SER A 453 -21.60 -12.87 8.93
C SER A 453 -21.24 -14.03 8.01
N SER A 454 -20.38 -14.95 8.46
CA SER A 454 -20.47 -16.35 8.00
C SER A 454 -19.89 -17.34 9.02
N ASP A 455 -20.67 -18.37 9.37
CA ASP A 455 -20.22 -19.50 10.21
C ASP A 455 -19.56 -20.61 9.39
N VAL A 456 -19.57 -20.52 8.05
CA VAL A 456 -19.01 -21.50 7.11
C VAL A 456 -18.07 -20.78 6.16
N THR A 457 -16.78 -21.13 6.22
CA THR A 457 -15.71 -20.42 5.49
C THR A 457 -15.38 -21.06 4.14
N ASN A 458 -15.72 -22.34 3.99
CA ASN A 458 -15.25 -23.22 2.91
C ASN A 458 -13.72 -23.10 2.64
N GLY A 459 -12.93 -22.82 3.68
CA GLY A 459 -11.49 -22.64 3.61
C GLY A 459 -11.00 -21.24 3.24
N ALA A 460 -11.88 -20.25 3.08
CA ALA A 460 -11.51 -18.86 2.83
C ALA A 460 -10.65 -18.26 3.97
N ASP A 461 -10.89 -18.67 5.22
CA ASP A 461 -10.08 -18.30 6.39
C ASP A 461 -8.64 -18.84 6.31
N LYS A 462 -8.50 -20.08 5.84
CA LYS A 462 -7.19 -20.70 5.60
C LYS A 462 -6.46 -20.03 4.45
N LEU A 463 -7.16 -19.75 3.34
CA LEU A 463 -6.58 -19.07 2.19
C LEU A 463 -6.07 -17.69 2.59
N ALA A 464 -6.88 -16.91 3.32
CA ALA A 464 -6.50 -15.61 3.85
C ALA A 464 -5.21 -15.69 4.68
N ALA A 465 -5.14 -16.61 5.64
CA ALA A 465 -3.96 -16.78 6.48
C ALA A 465 -2.70 -17.14 5.67
N HIS A 466 -2.84 -17.96 4.63
CA HIS A 466 -1.72 -18.36 3.78
C HIS A 466 -1.25 -17.24 2.84
N LEU A 467 -2.17 -16.44 2.29
CA LEU A 467 -1.79 -15.29 1.46
C LEU A 467 -1.11 -14.19 2.30
N LEU A 468 -1.63 -13.90 3.50
CA LEU A 468 -0.99 -12.96 4.42
C LEU A 468 0.42 -13.42 4.79
N ALA A 469 0.60 -14.70 5.15
CA ALA A 469 1.92 -15.26 5.41
C ALA A 469 2.85 -15.18 4.20
N ALA A 470 2.31 -15.35 2.98
CA ALA A 470 3.09 -15.23 1.76
C ALA A 470 3.56 -13.78 1.55
N ILE A 471 2.71 -12.79 1.82
CA ILE A 471 3.05 -11.36 1.74
C ILE A 471 4.11 -11.00 2.77
N ASP A 472 3.96 -11.44 4.02
CA ASP A 472 4.95 -11.21 5.07
C ASP A 472 6.32 -11.77 4.68
N ASN A 473 6.34 -12.99 4.16
CA ASN A 473 7.54 -13.64 3.64
C ASN A 473 8.15 -12.90 2.43
N ARG A 474 7.34 -12.15 1.68
CA ARG A 474 7.79 -11.31 0.55
C ARG A 474 8.42 -10.01 1.04
N ASP A 475 7.79 -9.38 2.03
CA ASP A 475 8.19 -8.07 2.56
C ASP A 475 9.40 -8.17 3.50
N GLU A 476 9.50 -9.22 4.30
CA GLU A 476 10.68 -9.49 5.16
C GLU A 476 11.94 -9.86 4.35
N GLY A 477 11.83 -9.95 3.03
CA GLY A 477 12.90 -10.35 2.13
C GLY A 477 13.10 -11.87 2.13
N CYS A 478 13.28 -12.54 3.26
CA CYS A 478 13.49 -13.99 3.27
C CYS A 478 12.14 -14.75 3.38
N PRO A 479 11.83 -15.72 2.49
CA PRO A 479 12.68 -16.40 1.51
C PRO A 479 12.52 -15.91 0.05
N TRP A 480 11.82 -14.80 -0.18
CA TRP A 480 11.50 -14.27 -1.51
C TRP A 480 12.48 -13.21 -2.05
N GLU A 481 13.63 -13.08 -1.39
CA GLU A 481 14.54 -11.94 -1.54
C GLU A 481 15.09 -11.94 -2.95
N ASN A 482 14.98 -10.80 -3.63
CA ASN A 482 15.47 -10.63 -5.00
C ASN A 482 14.82 -11.56 -6.04
N ILE A 483 13.76 -12.32 -5.70
CA ILE A 483 13.04 -13.15 -6.68
C ILE A 483 12.16 -12.24 -7.56
N PRO A 484 12.21 -12.38 -8.90
CA PRO A 484 11.38 -11.61 -9.83
C PRO A 484 9.88 -11.67 -9.52
N GLU A 485 9.20 -10.54 -9.72
CA GLU A 485 7.75 -10.38 -9.44
C GLU A 485 6.88 -11.33 -10.27
N ASP A 486 7.25 -11.61 -11.51
CA ASP A 486 6.53 -12.54 -12.38
C ASP A 486 6.57 -13.98 -11.85
N ILE A 487 7.71 -14.42 -11.32
CA ILE A 487 7.84 -15.74 -10.67
C ILE A 487 7.00 -15.80 -9.39
N TRP A 488 7.02 -14.73 -8.58
CA TRP A 488 6.17 -14.60 -7.39
C TRP A 488 4.69 -14.73 -7.76
N LEU A 489 4.19 -13.91 -8.68
CA LEU A 489 2.78 -13.91 -9.09
C LEU A 489 2.37 -15.24 -9.73
N ASN A 490 3.20 -15.81 -10.61
CA ASN A 490 2.93 -17.13 -11.20
C ASN A 490 2.87 -18.23 -10.13
N THR A 491 3.67 -18.13 -9.07
CA THR A 491 3.63 -19.07 -7.95
C THR A 491 2.36 -18.89 -7.12
N MET A 492 1.95 -17.65 -6.84
CA MET A 492 0.72 -17.35 -6.10
C MET A 492 -0.55 -17.73 -6.88
N LYS A 493 -0.50 -17.82 -8.21
CA LYS A 493 -1.63 -18.35 -9.02
C LYS A 493 -2.00 -19.80 -8.69
N ALA A 494 -1.16 -20.55 -7.97
CA ALA A 494 -1.53 -21.85 -7.41
C ALA A 494 -2.78 -21.77 -6.51
N PHE A 495 -2.94 -20.70 -5.73
CA PHE A 495 -4.10 -20.52 -4.85
C PHE A 495 -5.41 -20.44 -5.65
N THR A 496 -5.45 -19.58 -6.69
CA THR A 496 -6.61 -19.46 -7.58
C THR A 496 -6.88 -20.77 -8.32
N ARG A 497 -5.84 -21.45 -8.79
CA ARG A 497 -5.98 -22.75 -9.46
C ARG A 497 -6.66 -23.78 -8.55
N PHE A 498 -6.24 -23.90 -7.29
CA PHE A 498 -6.84 -24.82 -6.34
C PHE A 498 -8.29 -24.46 -6.01
N VAL A 499 -8.62 -23.17 -5.91
CA VAL A 499 -10.01 -22.71 -5.77
C VAL A 499 -10.86 -23.11 -6.98
N GLY A 500 -10.31 -22.98 -8.20
CA GLY A 500 -10.96 -23.40 -9.43
C GLY A 500 -11.17 -24.91 -9.53
N GLU A 501 -10.19 -25.71 -9.09
CA GLU A 501 -10.28 -27.17 -9.02
C GLU A 501 -11.35 -27.64 -8.03
N TYR A 502 -11.41 -27.00 -6.85
CA TYR A 502 -12.43 -27.26 -5.86
C TYR A 502 -13.83 -26.98 -6.44
N HIS A 503 -14.03 -25.81 -7.03
CA HIS A 503 -15.29 -25.45 -7.70
C HIS A 503 -15.66 -26.41 -8.83
N ALA A 504 -14.69 -26.87 -9.62
CA ALA A 504 -14.95 -27.86 -10.67
C ALA A 504 -15.41 -29.22 -10.12
N SER A 505 -15.07 -29.54 -8.87
CA SER A 505 -15.36 -30.82 -8.21
C SER A 505 -16.66 -30.79 -7.40
N THR A 506 -17.01 -29.63 -6.82
CA THR A 506 -18.13 -29.48 -5.88
C THR A 506 -19.27 -28.62 -6.42
N GLY A 507 -18.99 -27.72 -7.37
CA GLY A 507 -19.92 -26.69 -7.85
C GLY A 507 -19.96 -25.43 -6.97
N GLU A 508 -19.14 -25.34 -5.93
CA GLU A 508 -19.03 -24.19 -5.02
C GLU A 508 -17.57 -23.76 -4.90
N TYR A 509 -17.29 -22.47 -4.76
CA TYR A 509 -15.90 -22.03 -4.49
C TYR A 509 -15.47 -22.38 -3.08
N GLY A 510 -14.26 -22.90 -2.93
CA GLY A 510 -13.67 -23.32 -1.67
C GLY A 510 -12.17 -23.56 -1.78
N PHE A 511 -11.50 -23.72 -0.64
CA PHE A 511 -10.06 -23.95 -0.56
C PHE A 511 -9.72 -25.05 0.45
N ASP A 512 -9.15 -26.16 -0.03
CA ASP A 512 -8.84 -27.36 0.76
C ASP A 512 -7.39 -27.84 0.62
N ARG A 513 -6.51 -27.00 0.03
CA ARG A 513 -5.09 -27.31 -0.24
C ARG A 513 -4.12 -26.59 0.71
N ASP A 514 -4.56 -26.28 1.94
CA ASP A 514 -3.73 -25.63 2.95
C ASP A 514 -2.50 -26.48 3.35
N PHE A 515 -2.60 -27.80 3.31
CA PHE A 515 -1.45 -28.69 3.52
C PHE A 515 -0.35 -28.56 2.43
N TRP A 516 -0.69 -27.97 1.28
CA TRP A 516 0.19 -27.82 0.13
C TRP A 516 0.83 -26.43 0.05
N THR A 517 0.01 -25.39 0.15
CA THR A 517 0.38 -24.01 -0.22
C THR A 517 1.37 -23.32 0.70
N THR A 518 1.71 -23.93 1.86
CA THR A 518 2.83 -23.45 2.69
C THR A 518 4.16 -23.46 1.92
N ARG A 519 4.34 -24.38 0.96
CA ARG A 519 5.56 -24.43 0.13
C ARG A 519 5.67 -23.23 -0.79
N GLN A 520 4.56 -22.86 -1.44
CA GLN A 520 4.46 -21.68 -2.28
C GLN A 520 4.70 -20.44 -1.41
N ALA A 521 3.97 -20.25 -0.31
CA ALA A 521 4.14 -19.09 0.56
C ALA A 521 5.60 -18.88 1.03
N ASN A 522 6.37 -19.96 1.21
CA ASN A 522 7.76 -19.92 1.69
C ASN A 522 8.82 -20.08 0.57
N ALA A 523 8.50 -19.78 -0.69
CA ALA A 523 9.43 -19.90 -1.82
C ALA A 523 10.12 -21.28 -1.95
N GLN A 524 9.54 -22.33 -1.37
CA GLN A 524 10.07 -23.70 -1.45
C GLN A 524 9.64 -24.37 -2.75
N LEU A 525 8.48 -23.97 -3.27
CA LEU A 525 7.90 -24.45 -4.53
C LEU A 525 7.56 -23.26 -5.41
N LEU A 526 8.23 -23.15 -6.56
CA LEU A 526 8.11 -22.01 -7.47
C LEU A 526 7.53 -22.41 -8.82
N ARG A 527 6.65 -21.58 -9.38
CA ARG A 527 6.13 -21.73 -10.74
C ARG A 527 7.03 -20.99 -11.73
N ILE A 528 7.72 -21.72 -12.60
CA ILE A 528 8.61 -21.15 -13.63
C ILE A 528 8.24 -21.77 -14.97
N GLY A 529 7.65 -20.99 -15.87
CA GLY A 529 7.09 -21.52 -17.12
C GLY A 529 5.84 -22.37 -16.89
N GLU A 530 5.85 -23.63 -17.34
CA GLU A 530 4.72 -24.57 -17.29
C GLU A 530 4.77 -25.56 -16.12
N LEU A 531 5.85 -25.61 -15.35
CA LEU A 531 6.04 -26.57 -14.27
C LEU A 531 6.30 -25.85 -12.94
N GLU A 532 6.19 -26.61 -11.87
CA GLU A 532 6.54 -26.16 -10.53
C GLU A 532 7.77 -26.93 -10.01
N TYR A 533 8.68 -26.21 -9.36
CA TYR A 533 10.00 -26.69 -8.94
C TYR A 533 10.14 -26.56 -7.42
N GLU A 534 10.22 -27.68 -6.71
CA GLU A 534 10.42 -27.72 -5.25
C GLU A 534 11.89 -27.93 -4.92
N MET A 535 12.53 -26.98 -4.25
CA MET A 535 13.92 -27.13 -3.81
C MET A 535 13.94 -27.87 -2.47
N ARG A 536 14.37 -29.15 -2.48
CA ARG A 536 14.43 -29.98 -1.27
C ARG A 536 15.82 -30.53 -0.99
N GLN A 537 16.03 -30.91 0.27
CA GLN A 537 17.13 -31.76 0.68
C GLN A 537 16.57 -33.12 1.12
N HIS A 538 17.11 -34.19 0.55
CA HIS A 538 16.77 -35.56 0.91
C HIS A 538 18.05 -36.33 1.25
N GLU A 539 18.14 -36.87 2.46
CA GLU A 539 19.32 -37.59 2.97
C GLU A 539 20.65 -36.85 2.78
N GLY A 540 20.63 -35.52 2.93
CA GLY A 540 21.81 -34.66 2.76
C GLY A 540 22.20 -34.37 1.31
N ARG A 541 21.35 -34.69 0.33
CA ARG A 541 21.52 -34.34 -1.09
C ARG A 541 20.46 -33.34 -1.54
N TYR A 542 20.89 -32.40 -2.36
CA TYR A 542 20.00 -31.46 -3.03
C TYR A 542 19.26 -32.16 -4.17
N ILE A 543 17.93 -32.01 -4.19
CA ILE A 543 17.05 -32.50 -5.27
C ILE A 543 16.06 -31.38 -5.62
N ILE A 544 15.56 -31.41 -6.86
CA ILE A 544 14.49 -30.53 -7.32
C ILE A 544 13.29 -31.41 -7.67
N ASP A 545 12.20 -31.32 -6.92
CA ASP A 545 10.98 -32.05 -7.28
C ASP A 545 10.18 -31.26 -8.30
N LEU A 546 9.89 -31.90 -9.42
CA LEU A 546 9.06 -31.40 -10.50
C LEU A 546 7.61 -31.78 -10.23
N HIS A 547 6.78 -30.75 -10.09
CA HIS A 547 5.33 -30.87 -9.98
C HIS A 547 4.68 -30.39 -11.27
N ILE A 548 3.56 -31.03 -11.63
CA ILE A 548 2.81 -30.76 -12.86
C ILE A 548 1.45 -30.21 -12.47
N PRO A 549 1.28 -28.88 -12.48
CA PRO A 549 -0.02 -28.27 -12.27
C PRO A 549 -1.07 -28.70 -13.29
N SER A 550 -2.33 -28.69 -12.85
CA SER A 550 -3.47 -29.09 -13.68
C SER A 550 -3.70 -28.23 -14.92
N ASP A 551 -3.15 -27.01 -14.92
CA ASP A 551 -3.20 -26.03 -16.00
C ASP A 551 -1.93 -26.02 -16.88
N ALA A 552 -0.97 -26.92 -16.64
CA ALA A 552 0.26 -27.00 -17.42
C ALA A 552 0.02 -27.40 -18.88
N ASP A 553 0.62 -26.66 -19.82
CA ASP A 553 0.72 -27.11 -21.21
C ASP A 553 1.78 -28.21 -21.34
N MET A 554 1.31 -29.46 -21.42
CA MET A 554 2.16 -30.65 -21.51
C MET A 554 2.81 -30.86 -22.90
N THR A 555 2.79 -29.89 -23.80
CA THR A 555 3.54 -30.00 -25.05
C THR A 555 5.05 -29.96 -24.81
N ALA A 556 5.80 -30.77 -25.55
CA ALA A 556 7.23 -30.94 -25.37
C ALA A 556 8.01 -29.61 -25.41
N ASP A 557 7.68 -28.72 -26.34
CA ASP A 557 8.35 -27.42 -26.49
C ASP A 557 8.17 -26.55 -25.24
N ARG A 558 6.95 -26.50 -24.68
CA ARG A 558 6.64 -25.69 -23.50
C ARG A 558 7.31 -26.24 -22.25
N LEU A 559 7.27 -27.56 -22.05
CA LEU A 559 7.92 -28.22 -20.92
C LEU A 559 9.46 -28.09 -20.97
N ASN A 560 10.06 -28.25 -22.15
CA ASN A 560 11.50 -28.06 -22.32
C ASN A 560 11.92 -26.60 -22.05
N ALA A 561 11.11 -25.63 -22.49
CA ALA A 561 11.35 -24.22 -22.19
C ALA A 561 11.25 -23.94 -20.67
N SER A 562 10.23 -24.48 -20.01
CA SER A 562 10.04 -24.41 -18.56
C SER A 562 11.28 -24.91 -17.80
N VAL A 563 11.77 -26.11 -18.14
CA VAL A 563 12.97 -26.70 -17.50
C VAL A 563 14.22 -25.86 -17.77
N GLY A 564 14.38 -25.32 -18.99
CA GLY A 564 15.50 -24.44 -19.32
C GLY A 564 15.49 -23.17 -18.47
N GLN A 565 14.36 -22.47 -18.42
CA GLN A 565 14.18 -21.26 -17.61
C GLN A 565 14.43 -21.53 -16.12
N ALA A 566 13.90 -22.64 -15.60
CA ALA A 566 14.11 -23.01 -14.21
C ALA A 566 15.58 -23.32 -13.90
N ARG A 567 16.34 -23.91 -14.84
CA ARG A 567 17.79 -24.14 -14.65
C ARG A 567 18.56 -22.83 -14.59
N GLU A 568 18.27 -21.88 -15.48
CA GLU A 568 18.89 -20.55 -15.47
C GLU A 568 18.57 -19.81 -14.17
N PHE A 569 17.31 -19.82 -13.75
CA PHE A 569 16.89 -19.21 -12.50
C PHE A 569 17.51 -19.90 -11.27
N ILE A 570 17.54 -21.23 -11.21
CA ILE A 570 18.12 -21.94 -10.06
C ILE A 570 19.63 -21.68 -9.98
N ASP A 571 20.35 -21.59 -11.10
CA ASP A 571 21.78 -21.28 -11.08
C ASP A 571 22.08 -19.90 -10.49
N GLU A 572 21.26 -18.90 -10.82
CA GLU A 572 21.44 -17.52 -10.34
C GLU A 572 20.97 -17.32 -8.89
N TRP A 573 19.79 -17.83 -8.51
CA TRP A 573 19.19 -17.57 -7.19
C TRP A 573 19.41 -18.69 -6.16
N TYR A 574 19.64 -19.92 -6.59
CA TYR A 574 19.81 -21.09 -5.74
C TYR A 574 21.02 -21.94 -6.16
N PRO A 575 22.25 -21.39 -6.22
CA PRO A 575 23.41 -22.03 -6.85
C PRO A 575 23.76 -23.40 -6.26
N GLN A 576 23.44 -23.66 -4.99
CA GLN A 576 23.61 -24.96 -4.34
C GLN A 576 22.70 -26.07 -4.92
N TRP A 577 21.63 -25.71 -5.63
CA TRP A 577 20.73 -26.60 -6.37
C TRP A 577 20.99 -26.63 -7.88
N ALA A 578 21.93 -25.84 -8.42
CA ALA A 578 22.15 -25.72 -9.87
C ALA A 578 22.33 -27.08 -10.58
N GLU A 579 23.12 -27.96 -9.97
CA GLU A 579 23.42 -29.31 -10.47
C GLU A 579 22.54 -30.41 -9.85
N ALA A 580 21.52 -30.03 -9.07
CA ALA A 580 20.64 -31.01 -8.44
C ALA A 580 19.83 -31.78 -9.50
N PRO A 581 19.64 -33.11 -9.35
CA PRO A 581 18.77 -33.87 -10.22
C PRO A 581 17.32 -33.38 -10.06
N MET A 582 16.63 -33.28 -11.19
CA MET A 582 15.19 -33.03 -11.21
C MET A 582 14.46 -34.38 -11.17
N VAL A 583 13.65 -34.58 -10.14
CA VAL A 583 12.89 -35.81 -9.90
C VAL A 583 11.40 -35.52 -9.95
N CYS A 584 10.59 -36.51 -10.27
CA CYS A 584 9.14 -36.36 -10.29
C CYS A 584 8.51 -37.65 -9.74
N SER A 585 7.49 -37.51 -8.91
CA SER A 585 6.62 -38.62 -8.50
C SER A 585 5.19 -38.27 -8.89
N SER A 586 4.62 -39.02 -9.82
CA SER A 586 3.28 -38.73 -10.36
C SER A 586 2.64 -39.96 -10.98
N TRP A 587 1.30 -40.01 -10.97
CA TRP A 587 0.51 -40.98 -11.74
C TRP A 587 0.81 -40.89 -13.25
N LEU A 588 1.23 -39.71 -13.74
CA LEU A 588 1.64 -39.50 -15.14
C LEU A 588 2.85 -40.36 -15.54
N LEU A 589 3.65 -40.81 -14.57
CA LEU A 589 4.80 -41.68 -14.80
C LEU A 589 4.47 -43.17 -14.69
N ALA A 590 3.22 -43.52 -14.35
CA ALA A 590 2.83 -44.92 -14.16
C ALA A 590 2.98 -45.74 -15.45
N PRO A 591 3.71 -46.88 -15.42
CA PRO A 591 3.97 -47.68 -16.63
C PRO A 591 2.71 -48.18 -17.35
N VAL A 592 1.62 -48.43 -16.60
CA VAL A 592 0.34 -48.92 -17.15
C VAL A 592 -0.27 -47.97 -18.18
N LEU A 593 0.05 -46.67 -18.11
CA LEU A 593 -0.45 -45.69 -19.07
C LEU A 593 0.06 -45.94 -20.50
N ARG A 594 1.22 -46.59 -20.68
CA ARG A 594 1.76 -46.94 -22.00
C ARG A 594 0.89 -47.93 -22.77
N ASP A 595 0.21 -48.80 -22.04
CA ASP A 595 -0.72 -49.77 -22.63
C ASP A 595 -2.08 -49.12 -22.94
N MET A 596 -2.36 -47.96 -22.35
CA MET A 596 -3.66 -47.28 -22.42
C MET A 596 -3.70 -46.13 -23.43
N LEU A 597 -2.57 -45.48 -23.70
CA LEU A 597 -2.46 -44.26 -24.49
C LEU A 597 -1.53 -44.44 -25.70
N PRO A 598 -1.80 -43.74 -26.82
CA PRO A 598 -0.90 -43.79 -27.98
C PRO A 598 0.42 -43.05 -27.70
N GLU A 599 1.49 -43.43 -28.40
CA GLU A 599 2.81 -42.77 -28.37
C GLU A 599 2.76 -41.26 -28.70
N SER A 600 1.73 -40.83 -29.45
CA SER A 600 1.53 -39.41 -29.75
C SER A 600 0.92 -38.60 -28.59
N SER A 601 0.54 -39.25 -27.47
CA SER A 601 -0.04 -38.60 -26.31
C SER A 601 1.00 -37.78 -25.55
N ASN A 602 0.68 -36.56 -25.17
CA ASN A 602 1.56 -35.72 -24.35
C ASN A 602 1.96 -36.39 -23.03
N ILE A 603 1.12 -37.25 -22.46
CA ILE A 603 1.43 -38.01 -21.24
C ILE A 603 2.56 -39.02 -21.49
N ILE A 604 2.51 -39.73 -22.62
CA ILE A 604 3.56 -40.72 -22.97
C ILE A 604 4.88 -40.00 -23.32
N ARG A 605 4.79 -38.89 -24.04
CA ARG A 605 5.94 -38.01 -24.32
C ARG A 605 6.58 -37.47 -23.04
N PHE A 606 5.75 -37.02 -22.08
CA PHE A 606 6.20 -36.62 -20.76
C PHE A 606 6.93 -37.76 -20.05
N GLN A 607 6.32 -38.94 -19.97
CA GLN A 607 6.90 -40.12 -19.33
C GLN A 607 8.23 -40.55 -19.97
N ASN A 608 8.38 -40.43 -21.29
CA ASN A 608 9.60 -40.81 -22.00
C ASN A 608 10.83 -39.98 -21.60
N ALA A 609 10.62 -38.77 -21.05
CA ALA A 609 11.70 -37.92 -20.56
C ALA A 609 12.36 -38.43 -19.26
N PHE A 610 11.70 -39.36 -18.54
CA PHE A 610 12.14 -39.84 -17.24
C PHE A 610 12.71 -41.26 -17.30
N ASP A 611 13.74 -41.51 -16.49
CA ASP A 611 14.11 -42.87 -16.10
C ASP A 611 13.37 -43.22 -14.81
N ILE A 612 12.46 -44.20 -14.90
CA ILE A 612 11.65 -44.65 -13.77
C ILE A 612 12.53 -45.40 -12.78
N LEU A 613 12.49 -44.95 -11.52
CA LEU A 613 13.26 -45.48 -10.40
C LEU A 613 12.41 -46.38 -9.51
N GLU A 614 11.15 -46.00 -9.29
CA GLU A 614 10.21 -46.72 -8.43
C GLU A 614 8.79 -46.66 -8.99
N VAL A 615 7.98 -47.66 -8.66
CA VAL A 615 6.57 -47.75 -9.04
C VAL A 615 5.79 -48.23 -7.82
N ASP A 616 4.78 -47.47 -7.43
CA ASP A 616 3.80 -47.84 -6.43
C ASP A 616 2.44 -48.05 -7.12
N PRO A 617 1.93 -49.28 -7.22
CA PRO A 617 0.67 -49.55 -7.90
C PRO A 617 -0.56 -49.21 -7.04
N GLU A 618 -0.39 -48.90 -5.75
CA GLU A 618 -1.51 -48.76 -4.82
C GLU A 618 -2.26 -47.41 -4.87
N PRO A 619 -1.60 -46.24 -5.04
CA PRO A 619 -2.30 -44.96 -5.07
C PRO A 619 -3.24 -44.82 -6.27
N ASP A 620 -4.34 -44.11 -6.07
CA ASP A 620 -5.36 -43.83 -7.09
C ASP A 620 -5.49 -42.32 -7.35
N ASP A 621 -4.39 -41.57 -7.26
CA ASP A 621 -4.32 -40.11 -7.50
C ASP A 621 -4.97 -39.68 -8.82
N VAL A 622 -5.01 -40.58 -9.81
CA VAL A 622 -5.71 -40.39 -11.08
C VAL A 622 -7.19 -40.02 -10.89
N LEU A 623 -7.85 -40.48 -9.82
CA LEU A 623 -9.24 -40.15 -9.51
C LEU A 623 -9.44 -38.65 -9.25
N GLU A 624 -8.49 -38.04 -8.54
CA GLU A 624 -8.48 -36.60 -8.30
C GLU A 624 -8.28 -35.84 -9.61
N TRP A 625 -7.23 -36.15 -10.36
CA TRP A 625 -6.79 -35.31 -11.48
C TRP A 625 -7.59 -35.56 -12.77
N VAL A 626 -8.01 -36.79 -13.05
CA VAL A 626 -8.72 -37.15 -14.30
C VAL A 626 -10.23 -37.07 -14.15
N PHE A 627 -10.75 -37.34 -12.95
CA PHE A 627 -12.18 -37.35 -12.67
C PHE A 627 -12.64 -36.21 -11.76
N ARG A 628 -11.73 -35.39 -11.24
CA ARG A 628 -12.02 -34.21 -10.40
C ARG A 628 -12.84 -34.58 -9.18
N LEU A 629 -12.41 -35.64 -8.51
CA LEU A 629 -13.05 -36.13 -7.29
C LEU A 629 -12.31 -35.61 -6.06
N THR A 630 -13.04 -35.04 -5.11
CA THR A 630 -12.51 -34.69 -3.79
C THR A 630 -12.06 -35.94 -3.03
N GLU A 631 -11.20 -35.79 -2.02
CA GLU A 631 -10.73 -36.92 -1.20
C GLU A 631 -11.89 -37.72 -0.58
N GLU A 632 -13.00 -37.04 -0.23
CA GLU A 632 -14.20 -37.69 0.31
C GLU A 632 -14.99 -38.44 -0.76
N GLN A 633 -15.11 -37.87 -1.97
CA GLN A 633 -15.77 -38.53 -3.10
C GLN A 633 -15.02 -39.80 -3.52
N GLN A 634 -13.68 -39.75 -3.53
CA GLN A 634 -12.82 -40.89 -3.87
C GLN A 634 -13.06 -42.10 -2.94
N LYS A 635 -13.34 -41.88 -1.65
CA LYS A 635 -13.58 -42.97 -0.68
C LYS A 635 -14.84 -43.79 -0.95
N ASN A 636 -15.82 -43.21 -1.65
CA ASN A 636 -17.14 -43.80 -1.85
C ASN A 636 -17.53 -43.97 -3.32
N VAL A 637 -16.65 -43.64 -4.27
CA VAL A 637 -16.96 -43.68 -5.70
C VAL A 637 -17.08 -45.13 -6.19
N ASP A 638 -18.18 -45.45 -6.87
CA ASP A 638 -18.29 -46.66 -7.69
C ASP A 638 -17.64 -46.38 -9.06
N PRO A 639 -16.60 -47.13 -9.48
CA PRO A 639 -16.01 -46.97 -10.81
C PRO A 639 -17.03 -47.02 -11.96
N ALA A 640 -18.18 -47.68 -11.78
CA ALA A 640 -19.26 -47.72 -12.76
C ALA A 640 -19.89 -46.35 -13.05
N ASP A 641 -19.82 -45.41 -12.10
CA ASP A 641 -20.43 -44.08 -12.20
C ASP A 641 -19.49 -43.01 -12.77
N LEU A 642 -18.20 -43.35 -12.95
CA LEU A 642 -17.20 -42.41 -13.46
C LEU A 642 -17.54 -41.91 -14.89
N PRO A 643 -17.34 -40.62 -15.20
CA PRO A 643 -17.58 -40.09 -16.53
C PRO A 643 -16.61 -40.67 -17.57
N VAL A 644 -16.99 -40.57 -18.85
CA VAL A 644 -16.25 -41.17 -19.99
C VAL A 644 -16.06 -40.17 -21.13
N ASN A 645 -15.95 -38.89 -20.79
CA ASN A 645 -15.95 -37.78 -21.74
C ASN A 645 -14.65 -37.72 -22.55
N THR A 646 -13.54 -38.20 -21.98
CA THR A 646 -12.24 -38.24 -22.65
C THR A 646 -11.79 -39.68 -22.92
N THR A 647 -10.82 -39.84 -23.84
CA THR A 647 -10.18 -41.15 -24.08
C THR A 647 -9.49 -41.67 -22.82
N LEU A 648 -8.81 -40.80 -22.07
CA LEU A 648 -8.16 -41.15 -20.80
C LEU A 648 -9.19 -41.63 -19.77
N GLN A 649 -10.29 -40.89 -19.58
CA GLN A 649 -11.37 -41.28 -18.66
C GLN A 649 -11.94 -42.66 -18.99
N ARG A 650 -12.21 -42.94 -20.28
CA ARG A 650 -12.68 -44.26 -20.73
C ARG A 650 -11.69 -45.37 -20.36
N LYS A 651 -10.41 -45.16 -20.64
CA LYS A 651 -9.37 -46.16 -20.40
C LYS A 651 -9.16 -46.40 -18.90
N VAL A 652 -9.12 -45.35 -18.09
CA VAL A 652 -8.97 -45.48 -16.63
C VAL A 652 -10.21 -46.14 -16.02
N LYS A 653 -11.42 -45.79 -16.47
CA LYS A 653 -12.65 -46.47 -16.03
C LYS A 653 -12.64 -47.97 -16.38
N GLU A 654 -12.23 -48.34 -17.59
CA GLU A 654 -12.08 -49.75 -18.00
C GLU A 654 -11.11 -50.50 -17.07
N LEU A 655 -9.99 -49.88 -16.71
CA LEU A 655 -8.99 -50.46 -15.79
C LEU A 655 -9.56 -50.66 -14.38
N LEU A 656 -10.23 -49.64 -13.82
CA LEU A 656 -10.81 -49.67 -12.47
C LEU A 656 -11.94 -50.71 -12.37
N LEU A 657 -12.81 -50.83 -13.38
CA LEU A 657 -13.85 -51.87 -13.44
C LEU A 657 -13.27 -53.28 -13.51
N GLY A 658 -12.05 -53.43 -14.04
CA GLY A 658 -11.28 -54.67 -14.03
C GLY A 658 -10.59 -54.98 -12.70
N GLY A 659 -10.71 -54.11 -11.69
CA GLY A 659 -10.02 -54.21 -10.40
C GLY A 659 -8.55 -53.78 -10.45
N GLY A 660 -8.10 -53.16 -11.54
CA GLY A 660 -6.77 -52.57 -11.66
C GLY A 660 -6.71 -51.14 -11.14
N ARG A 661 -5.49 -50.63 -10.96
CA ARG A 661 -5.20 -49.25 -10.54
C ARG A 661 -4.14 -48.64 -11.45
N VAL A 662 -4.14 -47.31 -11.55
CA VAL A 662 -3.10 -46.60 -12.31
C VAL A 662 -1.79 -46.58 -11.54
N GLY A 663 -1.83 -46.35 -10.22
CA GLY A 663 -0.64 -46.19 -9.40
C GLY A 663 0.09 -44.89 -9.66
N VAL A 664 1.26 -44.76 -9.04
CA VAL A 664 2.20 -43.65 -9.16
C VAL A 664 3.59 -44.22 -9.45
N ALA A 665 4.42 -43.46 -10.16
CA ALA A 665 5.83 -43.81 -10.32
C ALA A 665 6.73 -42.61 -10.06
N GLY A 666 7.89 -42.89 -9.48
CA GLY A 666 8.96 -41.93 -9.24
C GLY A 666 10.06 -42.09 -10.30
N GLY A 667 10.53 -40.98 -10.86
CA GLY A 667 11.56 -40.98 -11.89
C GLY A 667 12.48 -39.77 -11.83
N VAL A 668 13.65 -39.88 -12.44
CA VAL A 668 14.59 -38.76 -12.65
C VAL A 668 14.51 -38.29 -14.09
N LEU A 669 14.43 -36.97 -14.29
CA LEU A 669 14.44 -36.37 -15.61
C LEU A 669 15.82 -36.56 -16.23
N SER A 670 15.92 -37.39 -17.26
CA SER A 670 17.21 -37.76 -17.88
C SER A 670 17.29 -37.41 -19.37
N ARG A 671 16.16 -37.05 -19.98
CA ARG A 671 16.01 -36.70 -21.38
C ARG A 671 15.14 -35.45 -21.53
N LYS A 672 15.17 -34.84 -22.72
CA LYS A 672 14.20 -33.80 -23.10
C LYS A 672 12.83 -34.43 -23.37
N PHE A 673 11.79 -33.63 -23.26
CA PHE A 673 10.45 -34.01 -23.70
C PHE A 673 10.42 -34.08 -25.24
N GLU A 674 9.88 -35.15 -25.83
CA GLU A 674 9.84 -35.40 -27.29
C GLU A 674 8.47 -35.89 -27.77
#